data_AF-A0A933WU17-F1
#
_entry.id   AF-A0A933WU17-F1
#
_cell.length_a   1.000
_cell.length_b   1.000
_cell.length_c   1.000
_cell.angle_alpha   90.00
_cell.angle_beta   90.00
_cell.angle_gamma   90.00
#
_symmetry.space_group_name_H-M   'P 1'
#
loop_
_entity.id
_entity.type
_entity.pdbx_description
1 polymer ?
#
loop_
_entity_poly.entity_id
_entity_poly.type
_entity_poly.pdbx_seq_one_letter_code
_entity_poly.pdbx_strand_id
1 'polypeptide(L)'
;MGKRLRRTSTGEPPPESPSDDATPGPPVAAASRFRLRRPSPLITAICVVTAAAAFMAGLTYYGAQTFTRRAANTRASNEARSFSAHSAKLATGDAFDGYIQILRYSDDPIVSGKASSPADRVAVMQQQLYINVNKFVSLTVANRAGDVLASTDPNIKSVRDSQAFIETRSNLGPANSDVMLPIAGKHGYVEYSAPLREPDGAVWGVLIGRADPARLWTATLLASVDGSRNVIINSDGQFAAGVPDELLSQPWRGAFIGNGGVRADIAGVDSICGLAPIGKDTQIDRGLNVASCLPVSLIQLEHGRAMGKQGLITGAGAVLAIVLALGALNLLLRSGDPAPPVVAAPATGEAAAAEEEPKGGTAEAEAHADPIEEDVSGEPSAVPADAPPLMPPPAADVDALTLIDAYEQRNARLSERIRESIQARLLVATSQVDEAYKLAATDLQAAASLHAHAMEELDEIRDRDLRAIGQELHPGLVRLGLPAALKVLRKELAGQIDLTIDVDATADSLGGAPGRASVPPAQRLVFYRFALEAARALAAGGAATCTAALKREGDALVLSISGMTPEGEAGQVDRGPLAASALAFEAYAGFISVSRREGVVTVAAEVPALPIVEMAEGEAYAGEDGFANDEEDLDLDEPADGPGAAIGNDVDGEEEDEEDIGGDEELAPANPPVIQFVKLPPEDDGAPALPDEEPSPTAGSVDLPAAIEALRESSTGAMEISADIDLPGGSESLPPALRSSMLGLMEATVASLRAAGAARCALSLHHASGYLLLSAVSETDGTPFDASLLELYEAEIETFGGHVAVTRRDNAVSVTAEIAVPAADSPADPADFAERLKDAPTSGPAGTSTDAA
;
A
#
# COMPACT_ATOMS: atom_id res chain seq x y z
N MET A 1 31.00 15.94 -39.64
CA MET A 1 30.71 17.28 -40.21
C MET A 1 30.70 18.31 -39.09
N GLY A 2 31.67 19.22 -39.06
CA GLY A 2 31.77 20.24 -38.02
C GLY A 2 30.92 21.48 -38.33
N LYS A 3 30.18 21.98 -37.34
CA LYS A 3 29.63 23.34 -37.36
C LYS A 3 29.95 24.06 -36.05
N ARG A 4 30.75 25.12 -36.20
CA ARG A 4 31.05 26.15 -35.22
C ARG A 4 29.78 26.94 -34.93
N LEU A 5 29.43 27.13 -33.66
CA LEU A 5 28.50 28.17 -33.23
C LEU A 5 29.29 29.31 -32.56
N ARG A 6 29.24 30.46 -33.23
CA ARG A 6 29.71 31.77 -32.77
C ARG A 6 28.83 32.23 -31.60
N ARG A 7 29.46 32.62 -30.49
CA ARG A 7 28.86 33.50 -29.48
C ARG A 7 28.81 34.93 -30.03
N THR A 8 27.61 35.49 -30.15
CA THR A 8 27.39 36.94 -30.19
C THR A 8 26.61 37.31 -28.94
N SER A 9 27.33 37.85 -27.94
CA SER A 9 26.74 38.54 -26.79
C SER A 9 26.74 40.02 -27.13
N THR A 10 25.59 40.54 -27.53
CA THR A 10 25.26 41.96 -27.54
C THR A 10 24.37 42.21 -26.32
N GLY A 11 25.00 42.59 -25.21
CA GLY A 11 24.34 43.00 -23.97
C GLY A 11 24.78 44.42 -23.63
N GLU A 12 23.80 45.30 -23.70
CA GLU A 12 23.77 46.75 -23.51
C GLU A 12 24.39 47.21 -22.17
N PRO A 13 25.12 48.35 -22.13
CA PRO A 13 25.68 48.89 -20.89
C PRO A 13 24.59 49.59 -20.05
N PRO A 14 24.64 49.52 -18.70
CA PRO A 14 23.68 50.18 -17.83
C PRO A 14 23.86 51.72 -17.84
N PRO A 15 22.78 52.47 -17.54
CA PRO A 15 22.74 53.92 -17.72
C PRO A 15 23.59 54.70 -16.72
N GLU A 16 24.21 55.76 -17.25
CA GLU A 16 24.95 56.79 -16.52
C GLU A 16 24.09 57.42 -15.42
N SER A 17 24.64 57.46 -14.21
CA SER A 17 24.12 58.23 -13.08
C SER A 17 24.72 59.65 -13.11
N PRO A 18 23.94 60.68 -12.74
CA PRO A 18 24.34 62.07 -12.90
C PRO A 18 25.48 62.48 -11.96
N SER A 19 26.40 63.24 -12.54
CA SER A 19 27.45 63.99 -11.88
C SER A 19 26.86 65.08 -10.99
N ASP A 20 26.98 64.93 -9.68
CA ASP A 20 26.85 66.04 -8.73
C ASP A 20 28.24 66.45 -8.21
N ASP A 21 28.61 67.64 -8.67
CA ASP A 21 29.63 68.53 -8.13
C ASP A 21 29.37 68.83 -6.65
N ALA A 22 30.44 68.72 -5.85
CA ALA A 22 30.82 69.58 -4.71
C ALA A 22 31.50 68.75 -3.61
N THR A 23 32.72 68.30 -3.87
CA THR A 23 33.62 67.77 -2.83
C THR A 23 34.19 68.95 -2.02
N PRO A 24 33.96 69.05 -0.70
CA PRO A 24 34.68 70.00 0.14
C PRO A 24 36.13 69.53 0.26
N GLY A 25 37.07 70.42 -0.09
CA GLY A 25 38.50 70.16 0.02
C GLY A 25 38.88 69.73 1.44
N PRO A 26 39.73 68.69 1.60
CA PRO A 26 40.15 68.25 2.92
C PRO A 26 40.92 69.37 3.61
N PRO A 27 40.72 69.60 4.92
CA PRO A 27 41.54 70.54 5.67
C PRO A 27 42.98 70.06 5.59
N VAL A 28 43.87 70.97 5.20
CA VAL A 28 45.32 70.82 5.28
C VAL A 28 45.69 70.68 6.76
N ALA A 29 45.57 69.45 7.27
CA ALA A 29 45.98 69.10 8.62
C ALA A 29 47.51 69.10 8.65
N ALA A 30 48.05 69.93 9.54
CA ALA A 30 49.46 70.09 9.79
C ALA A 30 50.17 68.73 9.86
N ALA A 31 51.15 68.55 8.98
CA ALA A 31 52.14 67.49 9.05
C ALA A 31 52.93 67.63 10.35
N SER A 32 52.38 67.09 11.44
CA SER A 32 53.14 66.79 12.64
C SER A 32 54.22 65.80 12.22
N ARG A 33 55.47 66.27 12.24
CA ARG A 33 56.65 65.45 12.00
C ARG A 33 56.77 64.44 13.14
N PHE A 34 55.97 63.38 13.11
CA PHE A 34 56.27 62.16 13.83
C PHE A 34 57.57 61.64 13.24
N ARG A 35 58.69 61.97 13.90
CA ARG A 35 59.93 61.23 13.74
C ARG A 35 59.59 59.80 14.10
N LEU A 36 59.27 58.98 13.10
CA LEU A 36 59.15 57.53 13.20
C LEU A 36 60.50 57.03 13.72
N ARG A 37 60.56 56.95 15.05
CA ARG A 37 61.63 56.30 15.78
C ARG A 37 61.70 54.91 15.18
N ARG A 38 62.80 54.58 14.49
CA ARG A 38 62.97 53.29 13.82
C ARG A 38 62.50 52.22 14.81
N PRO A 39 61.48 51.40 14.46
CA PRO A 39 61.01 50.37 15.36
C PRO A 39 62.22 49.54 15.76
N SER A 40 62.32 49.23 17.05
CA SER A 40 63.42 48.38 17.50
C SER A 40 63.36 47.09 16.68
N PRO A 41 64.51 46.48 16.34
CA PRO A 41 64.54 45.23 15.55
C PRO A 41 63.65 44.14 16.16
N LEU A 42 63.43 44.20 17.48
CA LEU A 42 62.52 43.34 18.22
C LEU A 42 61.04 43.54 17.83
N ILE A 43 60.56 44.77 17.69
CA ILE A 43 59.18 45.05 17.24
C ILE A 43 58.98 44.52 15.82
N THR A 44 59.95 44.74 14.94
CA THR A 44 59.90 44.21 13.57
C THR A 44 59.84 42.68 13.56
N ALA A 45 60.64 42.01 14.38
CA ALA A 45 60.62 40.54 14.49
C ALA A 45 59.26 40.01 14.98
N ILE A 46 58.66 40.65 15.98
CA ILE A 46 57.32 40.29 16.47
C ILE A 46 56.29 40.44 15.36
N CYS A 47 56.28 41.59 14.67
CA CYS A 47 55.34 41.81 13.57
C CYS A 47 55.49 40.76 12.45
N VAL A 48 56.72 40.37 12.11
CA VAL A 48 56.98 39.33 11.09
C VAL A 48 56.48 37.97 11.56
N VAL A 49 56.75 37.57 12.80
CA VAL A 49 56.26 36.28 13.35
C VAL A 49 54.73 36.25 13.43
N THR A 50 54.10 37.33 13.90
CA THR A 50 52.64 37.42 13.95
C THR A 50 52.02 37.40 12.56
N ALA A 51 52.61 38.11 11.58
CA ALA A 51 52.14 38.09 10.20
C ALA A 51 52.31 36.70 9.56
N ALA A 52 53.43 36.02 9.81
CA ALA A 52 53.66 34.66 9.33
C ALA A 52 52.67 33.67 9.95
N ALA A 53 52.41 33.77 11.25
CA ALA A 53 51.42 32.94 11.94
C ALA A 53 50.00 33.18 11.40
N ALA A 54 49.61 34.45 11.21
CA ALA A 54 48.31 34.80 10.64
C ALA A 54 48.16 34.31 9.19
N PHE A 55 49.22 34.42 8.38
CA PHE A 55 49.23 33.93 7.00
C PHE A 55 49.11 32.40 6.95
N MET A 56 49.88 31.68 7.76
CA MET A 56 49.78 30.21 7.87
C MET A 56 48.39 29.78 8.36
N ALA A 57 47.81 30.48 9.34
CA ALA A 57 46.45 30.21 9.78
C ALA A 57 45.43 30.45 8.66
N GLY A 58 45.59 31.52 7.87
CA GLY A 58 44.76 31.81 6.70
C GLY A 58 44.86 30.74 5.62
N LEU A 59 46.07 30.29 5.28
CA LEU A 59 46.29 29.19 4.32
C LEU A 59 45.70 27.88 4.83
N THR A 60 45.86 27.58 6.12
CA THR A 60 45.34 26.35 6.73
C THR A 60 43.81 26.38 6.75
N TYR A 61 43.20 27.52 7.07
CA TYR A 61 41.75 27.71 7.04
C TYR A 61 41.19 27.61 5.62
N TYR A 62 41.81 28.27 4.65
CA TYR A 62 41.41 28.21 3.25
C TYR A 62 41.57 26.80 2.65
N GLY A 63 42.69 26.14 2.96
CA GLY A 63 42.93 24.74 2.62
C GLY A 63 41.84 23.85 3.23
N ALA A 64 41.60 23.97 4.53
CA ALA A 64 40.53 23.23 5.21
C ALA A 64 39.18 23.47 4.54
N GLN A 65 38.81 24.72 4.23
CA GLN A 65 37.54 25.05 3.57
C GLN A 65 37.39 24.42 2.19
N THR A 66 38.44 24.44 1.37
CA THR A 66 38.40 23.88 0.02
C THR A 66 38.39 22.35 0.05
N PHE A 67 39.17 21.71 0.92
CA PHE A 67 39.18 20.26 1.08
C PHE A 67 37.88 19.75 1.68
N THR A 68 37.36 20.38 2.73
CA THR A 68 36.08 19.98 3.36
C THR A 68 34.90 20.19 2.43
N ARG A 69 34.89 21.23 1.58
CA ARG A 69 33.84 21.42 0.58
C ARG A 69 33.89 20.34 -0.50
N ARG A 70 35.08 19.98 -0.99
CA ARG A 70 35.25 18.87 -1.93
C ARG A 70 34.85 17.54 -1.30
N ALA A 71 35.28 17.27 -0.07
CA ALA A 71 34.92 16.07 0.66
C ALA A 71 33.41 15.98 0.92
N ALA A 72 32.75 17.09 1.29
CA ALA A 72 31.30 17.15 1.47
C ALA A 72 30.56 16.87 0.16
N ASN A 73 30.99 17.47 -0.96
CA ASN A 73 30.38 17.20 -2.27
C ASN A 73 30.60 15.74 -2.70
N THR A 74 31.79 15.18 -2.49
CA THR A 74 32.10 13.77 -2.79
C THR A 74 31.24 12.83 -1.95
N ARG A 75 31.12 13.11 -0.66
CA ARG A 75 30.28 12.33 0.27
C ARG A 75 28.82 12.40 -0.15
N ALA A 76 28.29 13.60 -0.36
CA ALA A 76 26.92 13.79 -0.81
C ALA A 76 26.66 13.13 -2.17
N SER A 77 27.62 13.18 -3.09
CA SER A 77 27.51 12.47 -4.38
C SER A 77 27.47 10.95 -4.21
N ASN A 78 28.25 10.39 -3.28
CA ASN A 78 28.26 8.96 -3.01
C ASN A 78 26.96 8.53 -2.29
N GLU A 79 26.49 9.32 -1.32
CA GLU A 79 25.21 9.09 -0.63
C GLU A 79 24.04 9.18 -1.61
N ALA A 80 23.97 10.24 -2.41
CA ALA A 80 22.93 10.42 -3.43
C ALA A 80 22.93 9.27 -4.45
N ARG A 81 24.09 8.76 -4.85
CA ARG A 81 24.22 7.59 -5.73
C ARG A 81 23.76 6.29 -5.06
N SER A 82 24.10 6.10 -3.78
CA SER A 82 23.61 4.96 -3.01
C SER A 82 22.09 4.98 -2.90
N PHE A 83 21.52 6.16 -2.63
CA PHE A 83 20.07 6.35 -2.57
C PHE A 83 19.42 6.12 -3.94
N SER A 84 19.96 6.68 -5.02
CA SER A 84 19.39 6.47 -6.34
C SER A 84 19.40 5.00 -6.75
N ALA A 85 20.46 4.25 -6.41
CA ALA A 85 20.50 2.81 -6.64
C ALA A 85 19.42 2.05 -5.86
N HIS A 86 19.13 2.45 -4.61
CA HIS A 86 18.05 1.85 -3.82
C HIS A 86 16.67 2.25 -4.36
N SER A 87 16.45 3.54 -4.62
CA SER A 87 15.23 4.05 -5.22
C SER A 87 14.97 3.44 -6.60
N ALA A 88 16.01 3.10 -7.38
CA ALA A 88 15.84 2.42 -8.66
C ALA A 88 15.30 1.01 -8.48
N LYS A 89 15.74 0.28 -7.45
CA LYS A 89 15.19 -1.04 -7.12
C LYS A 89 13.73 -0.95 -6.70
N LEU A 90 13.39 0.04 -5.87
CA LEU A 90 12.00 0.31 -5.49
C LEU A 90 11.15 0.68 -6.71
N ALA A 91 11.65 1.56 -7.57
CA ALA A 91 10.94 2.01 -8.77
C ALA A 91 10.74 0.88 -9.78
N THR A 92 11.72 -0.02 -9.85
CA THR A 92 11.65 -1.25 -10.65
C THR A 92 10.58 -2.17 -10.09
N GLY A 93 10.53 -2.36 -8.77
CA GLY A 93 9.48 -3.13 -8.10
C GLY A 93 8.07 -2.55 -8.36
N ASP A 94 7.90 -1.25 -8.13
CA ASP A 94 6.64 -0.53 -8.41
C ASP A 94 6.18 -0.69 -9.87
N ALA A 95 7.11 -0.59 -10.82
CA ALA A 95 6.82 -0.76 -12.24
C ALA A 95 6.49 -2.22 -12.60
N PHE A 96 7.14 -3.19 -11.94
CA PHE A 96 6.88 -4.62 -12.11
C PHE A 96 5.54 -5.03 -11.49
N ASP A 97 5.11 -4.40 -10.41
CA ASP A 97 3.78 -4.61 -9.84
C ASP A 97 2.67 -4.20 -10.83
N GLY A 98 2.84 -3.07 -11.51
CA GLY A 98 1.95 -2.67 -12.61
C GLY A 98 1.92 -3.71 -13.74
N TYR A 99 3.08 -4.28 -14.06
CA TYR A 99 3.22 -5.34 -15.06
C TYR A 99 2.51 -6.65 -14.65
N ILE A 100 2.69 -7.11 -13.41
CA ILE A 100 1.98 -8.29 -12.89
C ILE A 100 0.47 -8.06 -12.88
N GLN A 101 0.06 -6.83 -12.54
CA GLN A 101 -1.36 -6.48 -12.45
C GLN A 101 -2.04 -6.49 -13.83
N ILE A 102 -1.39 -6.02 -14.89
CA ILE A 102 -1.98 -6.12 -16.25
C ILE A 102 -2.12 -7.57 -16.72
N LEU A 103 -1.18 -8.45 -16.34
CA LEU A 103 -1.26 -9.88 -16.65
C LEU A 103 -2.44 -10.54 -15.95
N ARG A 104 -2.66 -10.23 -14.67
CA ARG A 104 -3.84 -10.73 -13.95
C ARG A 104 -5.15 -10.28 -14.58
N TYR A 105 -5.19 -9.05 -15.11
CA TYR A 105 -6.38 -8.55 -15.80
C TYR A 105 -6.58 -9.20 -17.16
N SER A 106 -5.50 -9.55 -17.87
CA SER A 106 -5.60 -10.29 -19.13
C SER A 106 -6.04 -11.74 -18.95
N ASP A 107 -5.89 -12.31 -17.76
CA ASP A 107 -6.32 -13.69 -17.45
C ASP A 107 -7.78 -13.79 -17.00
N ASP A 108 -8.47 -12.65 -16.80
CA ASP A 108 -9.88 -12.65 -16.44
C ASP A 108 -10.73 -13.22 -17.59
N PRO A 109 -11.64 -14.19 -17.34
CA PRO A 109 -12.36 -14.89 -18.40
C PRO A 109 -13.32 -13.98 -19.18
N ILE A 110 -13.85 -12.92 -18.55
CA ILE A 110 -14.75 -11.97 -19.22
C ILE A 110 -13.93 -11.00 -20.07
N VAL A 111 -12.79 -10.51 -19.56
CA VAL A 111 -11.88 -9.62 -20.30
C VAL A 111 -11.23 -10.34 -21.48
N SER A 112 -10.71 -11.54 -21.26
CA SER A 112 -10.04 -12.38 -22.27
C SER A 112 -11.01 -13.08 -23.23
N GLY A 113 -12.26 -13.29 -22.84
CA GLY A 113 -13.26 -13.94 -23.66
C GLY A 113 -13.62 -13.11 -24.89
N LYS A 114 -13.33 -13.62 -26.10
CA LYS A 114 -13.67 -12.95 -27.37
C LYS A 114 -15.17 -12.76 -27.59
N ALA A 115 -15.98 -13.69 -27.08
CA ALA A 115 -17.44 -13.66 -27.16
C ALA A 115 -18.10 -12.68 -26.18
N SER A 116 -17.37 -12.20 -25.16
CA SER A 116 -17.89 -11.26 -24.17
C SER A 116 -18.32 -9.94 -24.82
N SER A 117 -19.45 -9.39 -24.39
CA SER A 117 -19.92 -8.11 -24.92
C SER A 117 -19.02 -6.96 -24.45
N PRO A 118 -18.93 -5.84 -25.21
CA PRO A 118 -18.21 -4.66 -24.76
C PRO A 118 -18.66 -4.14 -23.39
N ALA A 119 -19.97 -4.21 -23.09
CA ALA A 119 -20.53 -3.73 -21.83
C ALA A 119 -20.05 -4.59 -20.64
N ASP A 120 -20.06 -5.92 -20.79
CA ASP A 120 -19.61 -6.84 -19.74
C ASP A 120 -18.11 -6.64 -19.45
N ARG A 121 -17.30 -6.48 -20.51
CA ARG A 121 -15.88 -6.17 -20.36
C ARG A 121 -15.65 -4.85 -19.62
N VAL A 122 -16.40 -3.79 -19.96
CA VAL A 122 -16.27 -2.50 -19.27
C VAL A 122 -16.66 -2.63 -17.80
N ALA A 123 -17.75 -3.33 -17.48
CA ALA A 123 -18.18 -3.53 -16.09
C ALA A 123 -17.12 -4.28 -15.27
N VAL A 124 -16.57 -5.37 -15.80
CA VAL A 124 -15.51 -6.13 -15.12
C VAL A 124 -14.22 -5.32 -15.01
N MET A 125 -13.80 -4.62 -16.07
CA MET A 125 -12.63 -3.74 -15.99
C MET A 125 -12.81 -2.62 -14.96
N GLN A 126 -14.01 -2.03 -14.84
CA GLN A 126 -14.33 -1.03 -13.82
C GLN A 126 -14.28 -1.64 -12.41
N GLN A 127 -14.82 -2.84 -12.24
CA GLN A 127 -14.73 -3.58 -10.98
C GLN A 127 -13.27 -3.90 -10.63
N GLN A 128 -12.46 -4.34 -11.60
CA GLN A 128 -11.04 -4.59 -11.42
C GLN A 128 -10.28 -3.31 -11.05
N LEU A 129 -10.62 -2.17 -11.65
CA LEU A 129 -10.13 -0.83 -11.31
C LEU A 129 -10.54 -0.36 -9.90
N TYR A 130 -11.67 -0.84 -9.39
CA TYR A 130 -12.16 -0.52 -8.05
C TYR A 130 -11.54 -1.41 -6.95
N ILE A 131 -11.48 -2.72 -7.17
CA ILE A 131 -11.09 -3.70 -6.13
C ILE A 131 -9.59 -3.68 -5.83
N ASN A 132 -8.75 -3.47 -6.84
CA ASN A 132 -7.31 -3.44 -6.60
C ASN A 132 -6.91 -2.00 -6.24
N VAL A 133 -5.96 -1.83 -5.31
CA VAL A 133 -5.38 -0.51 -4.97
C VAL A 133 -4.62 -0.01 -6.20
N ASN A 134 -5.37 0.57 -7.14
CA ASN A 134 -5.02 0.50 -8.53
C ASN A 134 -3.98 1.53 -8.93
N LYS A 135 -2.90 1.05 -9.53
CA LYS A 135 -1.93 1.87 -10.24
C LYS A 135 -2.51 2.41 -11.55
N PHE A 136 -3.51 1.72 -12.09
CA PHE A 136 -4.18 2.05 -13.34
C PHE A 136 -5.32 3.06 -13.16
N VAL A 137 -5.39 4.01 -14.08
CA VAL A 137 -6.50 4.98 -14.22
C VAL A 137 -7.51 4.56 -15.29
N SER A 138 -7.09 3.72 -16.25
CA SER A 138 -8.00 3.18 -17.26
C SER A 138 -7.51 1.84 -17.81
N LEU A 139 -8.45 0.99 -18.20
CA LEU A 139 -8.22 -0.25 -18.94
C LEU A 139 -8.92 -0.18 -20.30
N THR A 140 -8.27 -0.70 -21.33
CA THR A 140 -8.75 -0.68 -22.73
C THR A 140 -8.44 -2.00 -23.40
N VAL A 141 -9.45 -2.64 -23.98
CA VAL A 141 -9.30 -3.79 -24.86
C VAL A 141 -9.37 -3.32 -26.31
N ALA A 142 -8.35 -3.65 -27.08
CA ALA A 142 -8.28 -3.35 -28.51
C ALA A 142 -8.10 -4.63 -29.35
N ASN A 143 -8.59 -4.59 -30.59
CA ASN A 143 -8.31 -5.65 -31.56
C ASN A 143 -6.84 -5.55 -32.06
N ARG A 144 -6.40 -6.51 -32.88
CA ARG A 144 -5.06 -6.49 -33.50
C ARG A 144 -4.79 -5.28 -34.43
N ALA A 145 -5.84 -4.67 -34.95
CA ALA A 145 -5.74 -3.44 -35.74
C ALA A 145 -5.61 -2.17 -34.87
N GLY A 146 -5.72 -2.29 -33.54
CA GLY A 146 -5.64 -1.17 -32.60
C GLY A 146 -6.95 -0.36 -32.48
N ASP A 147 -8.07 -0.92 -32.93
CA ASP A 147 -9.40 -0.36 -32.71
C ASP A 147 -9.89 -0.77 -31.32
N VAL A 148 -10.39 0.20 -30.57
CA VAL A 148 -10.88 -0.02 -29.21
C VAL A 148 -12.22 -0.76 -29.26
N LEU A 149 -12.26 -1.93 -28.61
CA LEU A 149 -13.46 -2.76 -28.47
C LEU A 149 -14.21 -2.44 -27.18
N ALA A 150 -13.48 -2.14 -26.11
CA ALA A 150 -14.02 -1.77 -24.80
C ALA A 150 -13.01 -0.87 -24.09
N SER A 151 -13.45 0.16 -23.39
CA SER A 151 -12.57 0.99 -22.58
C SER A 151 -13.32 1.58 -21.39
N THR A 152 -12.64 1.67 -20.25
CA THR A 152 -13.14 2.40 -19.08
C THR A 152 -12.94 3.91 -19.22
N ASP A 153 -12.09 4.37 -20.16
CA ASP A 153 -11.96 5.78 -20.54
C ASP A 153 -12.60 6.00 -21.93
N PRO A 154 -13.78 6.63 -22.00
CA PRO A 154 -14.49 6.81 -23.27
C PRO A 154 -13.77 7.71 -24.27
N ASN A 155 -12.72 8.44 -23.84
CA ASN A 155 -11.92 9.29 -24.70
C ASN A 155 -10.90 8.52 -25.54
N ILE A 156 -10.60 7.26 -25.21
CA ILE A 156 -9.66 6.43 -25.96
C ILE A 156 -10.42 5.77 -27.11
N LYS A 157 -10.18 6.25 -28.34
CA LYS A 157 -10.81 5.72 -29.57
C LYS A 157 -9.92 4.75 -30.35
N SER A 158 -8.61 4.89 -30.21
CA SER A 158 -7.62 4.03 -30.85
C SER A 158 -6.37 3.96 -29.98
N VAL A 159 -5.65 2.86 -30.12
CA VAL A 159 -4.36 2.60 -29.47
C VAL A 159 -3.26 2.28 -30.49
N ARG A 160 -3.50 2.55 -31.77
CA ARG A 160 -2.54 2.26 -32.86
C ARG A 160 -1.18 2.92 -32.66
N ASP A 161 -1.18 4.12 -32.08
CA ASP A 161 0.04 4.90 -31.82
C ASP A 161 0.67 4.62 -30.44
N SER A 162 0.08 3.71 -29.66
CA SER A 162 0.64 3.29 -28.37
C SER A 162 1.88 2.43 -28.60
N GLN A 163 3.01 2.84 -28.02
CA GLN A 163 4.25 2.06 -28.09
C GLN A 163 4.07 0.67 -27.47
N ALA A 164 3.43 0.58 -26.29
CA ALA A 164 3.17 -0.69 -25.61
C ALA A 164 2.33 -1.62 -26.52
N PHE A 165 1.27 -1.09 -27.15
CA PHE A 165 0.46 -1.85 -28.10
C PHE A 165 1.27 -2.36 -29.30
N ILE A 166 2.07 -1.49 -29.94
CA ILE A 166 2.89 -1.85 -31.10
C ILE A 166 3.83 -3.02 -30.75
N GLU A 167 4.48 -2.96 -29.60
CA GLU A 167 5.43 -3.98 -29.15
C GLU A 167 4.74 -5.29 -28.72
N THR A 168 3.61 -5.21 -28.02
CA THR A 168 2.83 -6.42 -27.71
C THR A 168 2.29 -7.06 -28.98
N ARG A 169 1.90 -6.26 -29.97
CA ARG A 169 1.46 -6.79 -31.27
C ARG A 169 2.61 -7.47 -32.02
N SER A 170 3.81 -6.90 -32.01
CA SER A 170 4.96 -7.47 -32.72
C SER A 170 5.49 -8.74 -32.07
N ASN A 171 5.57 -8.77 -30.73
CA ASN A 171 6.23 -9.84 -30.00
C ASN A 171 5.25 -10.88 -29.45
N LEU A 172 3.94 -10.60 -29.55
CA LEU A 172 2.86 -11.39 -28.93
C LEU A 172 3.07 -11.61 -27.42
N GLY A 173 3.87 -10.75 -26.80
CA GLY A 173 4.23 -10.77 -25.40
C GLY A 173 3.75 -9.49 -24.70
N PRO A 174 3.57 -9.53 -23.38
CA PRO A 174 3.36 -8.33 -22.59
C PRO A 174 4.48 -7.28 -22.79
N ALA A 175 4.12 -6.00 -22.75
CA ALA A 175 5.04 -4.88 -22.96
C ALA A 175 4.62 -3.66 -22.12
N ASN A 176 5.48 -2.64 -22.09
CA ASN A 176 5.21 -1.37 -21.43
C ASN A 176 5.75 -0.20 -22.28
N SER A 177 5.19 0.99 -22.12
CA SER A 177 5.70 2.21 -22.76
C SER A 177 6.67 2.96 -21.84
N ASP A 178 7.38 3.94 -22.40
CA ASP A 178 7.92 5.04 -21.60
C ASP A 178 6.77 5.89 -20.97
N VAL A 179 7.09 6.83 -20.08
CA VAL A 179 6.11 7.80 -19.58
C VAL A 179 5.72 8.75 -20.70
N MET A 180 4.49 8.59 -21.17
CA MET A 180 3.86 9.47 -22.14
C MET A 180 3.36 10.70 -21.40
N LEU A 181 3.92 11.86 -21.72
CA LEU A 181 3.46 13.15 -21.22
C LEU A 181 2.56 13.78 -22.29
N PRO A 182 1.23 13.67 -22.16
CA PRO A 182 0.34 14.30 -23.12
C PRO A 182 0.50 15.83 -23.06
N ILE A 183 -0.01 16.50 -24.10
CA ILE A 183 0.00 17.96 -24.27
C ILE A 183 -0.22 18.68 -22.93
N ALA A 184 0.53 19.76 -22.70
CA ALA A 184 0.52 20.58 -21.48
C ALA A 184 -0.88 20.70 -20.83
N GLY A 185 -0.99 20.25 -19.58
CA GLY A 185 -2.23 20.28 -18.78
C GLY A 185 -2.97 18.94 -18.66
N LYS A 186 -2.47 17.87 -19.28
CA LYS A 186 -2.96 16.50 -19.03
C LYS A 186 -1.92 15.70 -18.23
N HIS A 187 -2.39 14.86 -17.31
CA HIS A 187 -1.52 13.98 -16.53
C HIS A 187 -0.79 12.99 -17.45
N GLY A 188 0.49 12.75 -17.15
CA GLY A 188 1.27 11.68 -17.78
C GLY A 188 0.68 10.31 -17.53
N TYR A 189 1.01 9.35 -18.38
CA TYR A 189 0.66 7.95 -18.16
C TYR A 189 1.77 7.01 -18.63
N VAL A 190 1.86 5.83 -18.01
CA VAL A 190 2.64 4.68 -18.48
C VAL A 190 1.64 3.65 -18.98
N GLU A 191 1.80 3.19 -20.22
CA GLU A 191 0.99 2.11 -20.76
C GLU A 191 1.65 0.77 -20.47
N TYR A 192 0.85 -0.18 -19.99
CA TYR A 192 1.19 -1.59 -19.90
C TYR A 192 0.24 -2.35 -20.81
N SER A 193 0.74 -3.31 -21.56
CA SER A 193 -0.08 -4.11 -22.46
C SER A 193 0.17 -5.60 -22.28
N ALA A 194 -0.89 -6.38 -22.45
CA ALA A 194 -0.86 -7.83 -22.39
C ALA A 194 -1.71 -8.42 -23.54
N PRO A 195 -1.24 -9.47 -24.22
CA PRO A 195 -2.01 -10.13 -25.26
C PRO A 195 -3.21 -10.87 -24.66
N LEU A 196 -4.38 -10.76 -25.29
CA LEU A 196 -5.55 -11.55 -24.94
C LEU A 196 -5.59 -12.81 -25.81
N ARG A 197 -5.60 -13.97 -25.16
CA ARG A 197 -5.51 -15.28 -25.82
C ARG A 197 -6.83 -16.04 -25.72
N GLU A 198 -7.17 -16.73 -26.79
CA GLU A 198 -8.18 -17.80 -26.76
C GLU A 198 -7.59 -19.05 -26.05
N PRO A 199 -8.43 -20.03 -25.64
CA PRO A 199 -7.96 -21.26 -25.01
C PRO A 199 -6.97 -22.08 -25.85
N ASP A 200 -6.99 -21.90 -27.16
CA ASP A 200 -6.03 -22.50 -28.11
C ASP A 200 -4.68 -21.74 -28.18
N GLY A 201 -4.53 -20.67 -27.39
CA GLY A 201 -3.34 -19.82 -27.35
C GLY A 201 -3.32 -18.69 -28.39
N ALA A 202 -4.29 -18.62 -29.30
CA ALA A 202 -4.35 -17.62 -30.36
C ALA A 202 -4.61 -16.22 -29.79
N VAL A 203 -3.75 -15.26 -30.13
CA VAL A 203 -3.92 -13.86 -29.69
C VAL A 203 -4.96 -13.17 -30.58
N TRP A 204 -6.11 -12.81 -30.00
CA TRP A 204 -7.20 -12.13 -30.74
C TRP A 204 -7.25 -10.62 -30.48
N GLY A 205 -6.74 -10.18 -29.32
CA GLY A 205 -6.77 -8.79 -28.89
C GLY A 205 -5.60 -8.43 -27.98
N VAL A 206 -5.58 -7.18 -27.53
CA VAL A 206 -4.58 -6.65 -26.60
C VAL A 206 -5.31 -5.86 -25.52
N LEU A 207 -5.03 -6.19 -24.26
CA LEU A 207 -5.43 -5.39 -23.11
C LEU A 207 -4.35 -4.35 -22.83
N ILE A 208 -4.76 -3.11 -22.59
CA ILE A 208 -3.88 -1.98 -22.29
C ILE A 208 -4.37 -1.31 -21.01
N GLY A 209 -3.48 -1.18 -20.03
CA GLY A 209 -3.69 -0.40 -18.82
C GLY A 209 -2.85 0.88 -18.85
N ARG A 210 -3.47 2.02 -18.56
CA ARG A 210 -2.75 3.30 -18.35
C ARG A 210 -2.58 3.54 -16.87
N ALA A 211 -1.35 3.58 -16.40
CA ALA A 211 -0.99 3.90 -15.03
C ALA A 211 -0.61 5.37 -14.89
N ASP A 212 -1.09 6.01 -13.82
CA ASP A 212 -0.64 7.36 -13.45
C ASP A 212 0.77 7.24 -12.82
N PRO A 213 1.81 7.91 -13.37
CA PRO A 213 3.18 7.87 -12.84
C PRO A 213 3.26 8.15 -11.34
N ALA A 214 2.45 9.08 -10.82
CA ALA A 214 2.47 9.43 -9.41
C ALA A 214 1.93 8.29 -8.52
N ARG A 215 0.91 7.56 -9.02
CA ARG A 215 0.32 6.38 -8.34
C ARG A 215 1.19 5.15 -8.49
N LEU A 216 1.72 4.93 -9.69
CA LEU A 216 2.60 3.82 -10.03
C LEU A 216 3.78 3.79 -9.06
N TRP A 217 4.54 4.89 -9.02
CA TRP A 217 5.75 5.02 -8.20
C TRP A 217 5.52 5.62 -6.81
N THR A 218 4.30 5.58 -6.25
CA THR A 218 4.03 6.22 -4.96
C THR A 218 5.00 5.79 -3.86
N ALA A 219 5.31 4.48 -3.74
CA ALA A 219 6.23 3.99 -2.72
C ALA A 219 7.65 4.56 -2.93
N THR A 220 8.14 4.52 -4.17
CA THR A 220 9.42 5.15 -4.55
C THR A 220 9.44 6.65 -4.28
N LEU A 221 8.39 7.38 -4.65
CA LEU A 221 8.31 8.84 -4.49
C LEU A 221 8.25 9.26 -3.01
N LEU A 222 7.60 8.44 -2.16
CA LEU A 222 7.53 8.66 -0.71
C LEU A 222 8.79 8.19 0.03
N ALA A 223 9.63 7.34 -0.58
CA ALA A 223 10.88 6.88 0.00
C ALA A 223 11.89 8.05 0.11
N SER A 224 11.81 8.81 1.18
CA SER A 224 12.72 9.92 1.49
C SER A 224 13.67 9.52 2.62
N VAL A 225 14.95 9.88 2.48
CA VAL A 225 15.95 9.79 3.54
C VAL A 225 16.49 11.19 3.78
N ASP A 226 16.40 11.69 5.01
CA ASP A 226 16.93 12.98 5.43
C ASP A 226 16.45 14.18 4.58
N GLY A 227 15.20 14.15 4.13
CA GLY A 227 14.61 15.20 3.30
C GLY A 227 15.03 15.14 1.84
N SER A 228 15.61 14.03 1.39
CA SER A 228 15.80 13.75 -0.03
C SER A 228 14.45 13.64 -0.75
N ARG A 229 14.43 13.97 -2.03
CA ARG A 229 13.26 13.76 -2.89
C ARG A 229 13.62 12.86 -4.05
N ASN A 230 12.77 11.90 -4.33
CA ASN A 230 12.87 11.07 -5.52
C ASN A 230 12.02 11.70 -6.63
N VAL A 231 12.58 11.75 -7.82
CA VAL A 231 11.89 12.20 -9.04
C VAL A 231 12.09 11.16 -10.13
N ILE A 232 11.07 10.96 -10.95
CA ILE A 232 11.14 10.08 -12.12
C ILE A 232 11.42 10.94 -13.35
N ILE A 233 12.35 10.49 -14.17
CA ILE A 233 12.79 11.13 -15.40
C ILE A 233 12.55 10.14 -16.54
N ASN A 234 11.84 10.57 -17.58
CA ASN A 234 11.56 9.73 -18.74
C ASN A 234 12.79 9.57 -19.67
N SER A 235 12.66 8.79 -20.74
CA SER A 235 13.79 8.54 -21.66
C SER A 235 14.25 9.80 -22.41
N ASP A 236 13.36 10.78 -22.59
CA ASP A 236 13.65 12.10 -23.16
C ASP A 236 14.38 13.04 -22.19
N GLY A 237 14.64 12.59 -20.95
CA GLY A 237 15.26 13.41 -19.93
C GLY A 237 14.32 14.49 -19.39
N GLN A 238 13.01 14.28 -19.41
CA GLN A 238 12.01 15.20 -18.83
C GLN A 238 11.48 14.68 -17.50
N PHE A 239 11.05 15.58 -16.62
CA PHE A 239 10.39 15.18 -15.38
C PHE A 239 9.04 14.50 -15.68
N ALA A 240 8.88 13.30 -15.13
CA ALA A 240 7.71 12.46 -15.30
C ALA A 240 6.86 12.32 -14.02
N ALA A 241 7.51 12.31 -12.84
CA ALA A 241 6.81 12.25 -11.55
C ALA A 241 7.70 12.76 -10.40
N GLY A 242 7.09 13.03 -9.24
CA GLY A 242 7.81 13.47 -8.02
C GLY A 242 8.16 14.96 -7.97
N VAL A 243 7.69 15.74 -8.94
CA VAL A 243 7.84 17.20 -8.99
C VAL A 243 6.46 17.88 -9.00
N PRO A 244 6.37 19.17 -8.64
CA PRO A 244 5.17 19.96 -8.87
C PRO A 244 4.71 19.91 -10.33
N ASP A 245 3.41 20.01 -10.57
CA ASP A 245 2.80 19.88 -11.90
C ASP A 245 3.37 20.86 -12.92
N GLU A 246 3.83 22.05 -12.48
CA GLU A 246 4.43 23.03 -13.40
C GLU A 246 5.77 22.57 -13.98
N LEU A 247 6.45 21.63 -13.33
CA LEU A 247 7.73 21.08 -13.75
C LEU A 247 7.60 19.79 -14.56
N LEU A 248 6.42 19.16 -14.60
CA LEU A 248 6.18 18.01 -15.47
C LEU A 248 6.46 18.39 -16.92
N SER A 249 7.06 17.47 -17.68
CA SER A 249 7.53 17.69 -19.06
C SER A 249 8.65 18.72 -19.24
N GLN A 250 9.11 19.39 -18.16
CA GLN A 250 10.30 20.22 -18.28
C GLN A 250 11.55 19.34 -18.38
N PRO A 251 12.53 19.73 -19.21
CA PRO A 251 13.77 18.98 -19.32
C PRO A 251 14.53 19.04 -18.00
N TRP A 252 14.99 17.88 -17.53
CA TRP A 252 15.95 17.75 -16.45
C TRP A 252 17.24 18.50 -16.81
N ARG A 253 17.65 19.44 -15.96
CA ARG A 253 18.88 20.22 -16.13
C ARG A 253 19.83 19.94 -15.00
N GLY A 254 20.76 19.03 -15.26
CA GLY A 254 21.80 18.65 -14.32
C GLY A 254 23.21 18.86 -14.88
N ALA A 255 24.11 19.39 -14.06
CA ALA A 255 25.55 19.41 -14.34
C ALA A 255 26.21 18.23 -13.64
N PHE A 256 26.83 17.31 -14.40
CA PHE A 256 27.57 16.20 -13.82
C PHE A 256 28.66 16.70 -12.87
N ILE A 257 28.64 16.17 -11.66
CA ILE A 257 29.73 16.28 -10.70
C ILE A 257 30.49 14.95 -10.73
N GLY A 258 31.78 14.95 -10.35
CA GLY A 258 32.59 13.72 -10.35
C GLY A 258 31.92 12.58 -9.55
N ASN A 259 32.28 11.33 -9.85
CA ASN A 259 31.74 10.10 -9.22
C ASN A 259 30.30 9.72 -9.59
N GLY A 260 29.72 10.36 -10.62
CA GLY A 260 28.41 10.01 -11.16
C GLY A 260 27.23 10.73 -10.51
N GLY A 261 27.49 11.66 -9.59
CA GLY A 261 26.45 12.57 -9.12
C GLY A 261 26.13 13.66 -10.14
N VAL A 262 24.99 14.29 -9.98
CA VAL A 262 24.51 15.39 -10.82
C VAL A 262 24.05 16.52 -9.92
N ARG A 263 24.55 17.74 -10.13
CA ARG A 263 24.03 18.92 -9.46
C ARG A 263 22.92 19.53 -10.31
N ALA A 264 21.72 19.62 -9.78
CA ALA A 264 20.54 20.10 -10.48
C ALA A 264 19.79 21.14 -9.63
N ASP A 265 19.14 22.08 -10.30
CA ASP A 265 18.19 22.99 -9.66
C ASP A 265 16.78 22.43 -9.90
N ILE A 266 16.12 22.02 -8.82
CA ILE A 266 14.76 21.48 -8.86
C ILE A 266 13.85 22.47 -8.14
N ALA A 267 12.98 23.14 -8.90
CA ALA A 267 12.05 24.14 -8.38
C ALA A 267 12.73 25.30 -7.60
N GLY A 268 13.93 25.73 -7.99
CA GLY A 268 14.68 26.79 -7.29
C GLY A 268 15.53 26.27 -6.12
N VAL A 269 15.60 24.95 -5.93
CA VAL A 269 16.41 24.30 -4.89
C VAL A 269 17.62 23.62 -5.53
N ASP A 270 18.78 24.22 -5.33
CA ASP A 270 20.08 23.64 -5.69
C ASP A 270 20.31 22.33 -4.92
N SER A 271 20.41 21.23 -5.66
CA SER A 271 20.41 19.87 -5.15
C SER A 271 21.53 19.03 -5.77
N ILE A 272 22.06 18.07 -5.01
CA ILE A 272 22.95 17.03 -5.52
C ILE A 272 22.16 15.73 -5.61
N CYS A 273 22.11 15.17 -6.81
CA CYS A 273 21.29 14.02 -7.14
C CYS A 273 22.15 12.84 -7.59
N GLY A 274 21.79 11.64 -7.16
CA GLY A 274 22.22 10.41 -7.82
C GLY A 274 21.21 10.07 -8.91
N LEU A 275 21.66 9.48 -10.00
CA LEU A 275 20.81 8.94 -11.05
C LEU A 275 21.00 7.43 -11.11
N ALA A 276 19.90 6.70 -11.28
CA ALA A 276 19.94 5.27 -11.54
C ALA A 276 18.82 4.87 -12.51
N PRO A 277 19.10 3.96 -13.44
CA PRO A 277 18.10 3.47 -14.39
C PRO A 277 17.05 2.61 -13.68
N ILE A 278 15.80 2.75 -14.09
CA ILE A 278 14.68 1.93 -13.62
C ILE A 278 14.53 0.75 -14.57
N GLY A 279 14.47 -0.47 -14.04
CA GLY A 279 14.24 -1.66 -14.85
C GLY A 279 15.41 -2.09 -15.72
N LYS A 280 16.62 -1.57 -15.49
CA LYS A 280 17.79 -1.88 -16.31
C LYS A 280 17.95 -3.39 -16.51
N ASP A 281 18.16 -3.79 -17.77
CA ASP A 281 18.35 -5.19 -18.16
C ASP A 281 17.10 -6.08 -17.89
N THR A 282 15.90 -5.48 -17.82
CA THR A 282 14.61 -6.18 -17.68
C THR A 282 13.62 -5.75 -18.77
N GLN A 283 12.47 -6.42 -18.86
CA GLN A 283 11.41 -6.09 -19.84
C GLN A 283 10.80 -4.69 -19.64
N ILE A 284 10.99 -4.07 -18.47
CA ILE A 284 10.52 -2.70 -18.17
C ILE A 284 11.60 -1.64 -18.41
N ASP A 285 12.77 -1.99 -18.96
CA ASP A 285 13.82 -1.04 -19.32
C ASP A 285 13.37 -0.16 -20.50
N ARG A 286 12.98 1.07 -20.20
CA ARG A 286 12.58 2.08 -21.18
C ARG A 286 13.49 3.30 -21.17
N GLY A 287 14.70 3.18 -20.62
CA GLY A 287 15.56 4.34 -20.39
C GLY A 287 15.04 5.30 -19.32
N LEU A 288 14.06 4.86 -18.53
CA LEU A 288 13.57 5.56 -17.36
C LEU A 288 14.67 5.68 -16.31
N ASN A 289 14.73 6.82 -15.64
CA ASN A 289 15.67 7.05 -14.55
C ASN A 289 14.95 7.57 -13.31
N VAL A 290 15.42 7.16 -12.14
CA VAL A 290 15.07 7.81 -10.87
C VAL A 290 16.25 8.67 -10.44
N ALA A 291 15.95 9.91 -10.03
CA ALA A 291 16.91 10.77 -9.39
C ALA A 291 16.56 10.94 -7.90
N SER A 292 17.52 10.63 -7.03
CA SER A 292 17.41 10.86 -5.59
C SER A 292 18.22 12.09 -5.23
N CYS A 293 17.54 13.17 -4.84
CA CYS A 293 18.12 14.50 -4.73
C CYS A 293 18.18 14.99 -3.29
N LEU A 294 19.39 15.38 -2.86
CA LEU A 294 19.67 15.99 -1.57
C LEU A 294 19.85 17.50 -1.74
N PRO A 295 19.11 18.34 -0.99
CA PRO A 295 19.28 19.79 -1.08
C PRO A 295 20.66 20.21 -0.56
N VAL A 296 21.35 21.07 -1.32
CA VAL A 296 22.69 21.55 -0.99
C VAL A 296 22.71 22.33 0.33
N SER A 297 21.60 22.94 0.73
CA SER A 297 21.47 23.61 2.03
C SER A 297 21.68 22.65 3.21
N LEU A 298 21.24 21.39 3.08
CA LEU A 298 21.40 20.37 4.12
C LEU A 298 22.87 19.94 4.21
N ILE A 299 23.53 19.77 3.05
CA ILE A 299 24.97 19.50 2.95
C ILE A 299 25.80 20.67 3.50
N GLN A 300 25.38 21.91 3.24
CA GLN A 300 26.01 23.11 3.76
C GLN A 300 25.85 23.25 5.27
N LEU A 301 24.72 22.82 5.83
CA LEU A 301 24.48 22.83 7.27
C LEU A 301 25.46 21.87 7.98
N GLU A 302 25.66 20.68 7.44
CA GLU A 302 26.65 19.73 7.97
C GLU A 302 28.07 20.24 7.80
N HIS A 303 28.39 20.78 6.63
CA HIS A 303 29.68 21.41 6.37
C HIS A 303 29.95 22.56 7.35
N GLY A 304 28.95 23.40 7.63
CA GLY A 304 29.02 24.47 8.62
C GLY A 304 29.30 23.96 10.02
N ARG A 305 28.66 22.86 10.44
CA ARG A 305 28.92 22.20 11.73
C ARG A 305 30.34 21.62 11.81
N ALA A 306 30.83 21.00 10.74
CA ALA A 306 32.20 20.47 10.67
C ALA A 306 33.24 21.61 10.71
N MET A 307 33.03 22.66 9.92
CA MET A 307 33.91 23.83 9.86
C MET A 307 33.90 24.65 11.14
N GLY A 308 32.77 24.72 11.86
CA GLY A 308 32.70 25.37 13.16
C GLY A 308 33.68 24.75 14.18
N LYS A 309 33.75 23.42 14.21
CA LYS A 309 34.70 22.70 15.08
C LYS A 309 36.15 22.89 14.63
N GLN A 310 36.43 22.77 13.33
CA GLN A 310 37.79 22.91 12.81
C GLN A 310 38.31 24.37 12.89
N GLY A 311 37.43 25.34 12.70
CA GLY A 311 37.71 26.76 12.86
C GLY A 311 38.09 27.10 14.31
N LEU A 312 37.38 26.54 15.29
CA LEU A 312 37.72 26.67 16.71
C LEU A 312 39.11 26.09 17.02
N ILE A 313 39.43 24.90 16.48
CA ILE A 313 40.73 24.25 16.69
C ILE A 313 41.85 25.08 16.05
N THR A 314 41.67 25.54 14.81
CA THR A 314 42.67 26.35 14.10
C THR A 314 42.87 27.70 14.76
N GLY A 315 41.79 28.34 15.21
CA GLY A 315 41.82 29.57 15.98
C GLY A 315 42.56 29.41 17.31
N ALA A 316 42.25 28.35 18.07
CA ALA A 316 42.93 28.04 19.32
C ALA A 316 44.43 27.75 19.10
N GLY A 317 44.78 27.01 18.04
CA GLY A 317 46.17 26.75 17.66
C GLY A 317 46.93 28.04 17.31
N ALA A 318 46.31 28.95 16.56
CA ALA A 318 46.90 30.25 16.24
C ALA A 318 47.11 31.11 17.50
N VAL A 319 46.12 31.16 18.40
CA VAL A 319 46.24 31.87 19.69
C VAL A 319 47.36 31.27 20.53
N LEU A 320 47.44 29.94 20.63
CA LEU A 320 48.50 29.25 21.37
C LEU A 320 49.89 29.57 20.80
N ALA A 321 50.05 29.56 19.48
CA ALA A 321 51.30 29.91 18.82
C ALA A 321 51.72 31.37 19.13
N ILE A 322 50.76 32.30 19.13
CA ILE A 322 51.00 33.70 19.51
C ILE A 322 51.43 33.79 20.98
N VAL A 323 50.73 33.09 21.89
CA VAL A 323 51.06 33.07 23.33
C VAL A 323 52.45 32.50 23.57
N LEU A 324 52.81 31.40 22.91
CA LEU A 324 54.14 30.79 23.02
C LEU A 324 55.23 31.72 22.47
N ALA A 325 54.99 32.39 21.34
CA ALA A 325 55.94 33.37 20.79
C ALA A 325 56.14 34.55 21.73
N LEU A 326 55.07 35.08 22.34
CA LEU A 326 55.14 36.14 23.35
C LEU A 326 55.82 35.67 24.64
N GLY A 327 55.56 34.43 25.08
CA GLY A 327 56.18 33.82 26.25
C GLY A 327 57.70 33.63 26.06
N ALA A 328 58.12 33.07 24.93
CA ALA A 328 59.52 32.93 24.56
C ALA A 328 60.23 34.28 24.46
N LEU A 329 59.56 35.29 23.88
CA LEU A 329 60.07 36.66 23.84
C LEU A 329 60.27 37.24 25.24
N ASN A 330 59.30 37.06 26.14
CA ASN A 330 59.39 37.55 27.51
C ASN A 330 60.52 36.87 28.29
N LEU A 331 60.72 35.56 28.07
CA LEU A 331 61.86 34.82 28.61
C LEU A 331 63.19 35.38 28.10
N LEU A 332 63.33 35.61 26.79
CA LEU A 332 64.52 36.20 26.19
C LEU A 332 64.81 37.63 26.68
N LEU A 333 63.77 38.43 26.93
CA LEU A 333 63.89 39.78 27.47
C LEU A 333 64.30 39.79 28.95
N ARG A 334 63.85 38.80 29.72
CA ARG A 334 64.19 38.67 31.15
C ARG A 334 65.55 38.02 31.39
N SER A 335 66.00 37.15 30.49
CA SER A 335 67.17 36.34 30.74
C SER A 335 68.49 37.12 30.75
N GLY A 336 68.55 38.35 30.21
CA GLY A 336 69.58 39.39 30.48
C GLY A 336 71.05 39.06 30.18
N ASP A 337 71.41 37.78 30.07
CA ASP A 337 72.74 37.29 29.91
C ASP A 337 72.99 36.96 28.43
N PRO A 338 74.11 37.45 27.87
CA PRO A 338 74.49 37.12 26.50
C PRO A 338 74.72 35.61 26.40
N ALA A 339 73.92 34.94 25.57
CA ALA A 339 74.09 33.52 25.32
C ALA A 339 75.53 33.23 24.83
N PRO A 340 76.21 32.21 25.37
CA PRO A 340 77.52 31.80 24.86
C PRO A 340 77.40 31.29 23.41
N PRO A 341 78.45 31.46 22.58
CA PRO A 341 78.42 31.04 21.18
C PRO A 341 78.21 29.53 21.09
N VAL A 342 77.13 29.14 20.41
CA VAL A 342 76.82 27.74 20.10
C VAL A 342 77.88 27.21 19.15
N VAL A 343 78.70 26.30 19.65
CA VAL A 343 79.66 25.51 18.87
C VAL A 343 78.87 24.53 18.01
N ALA A 344 79.02 24.64 16.70
CA ALA A 344 78.48 23.69 15.73
C ALA A 344 79.12 22.31 15.95
N ALA A 345 78.28 21.31 16.22
CA ALA A 345 78.69 19.90 16.18
C ALA A 345 78.54 19.35 14.75
N PRO A 346 79.46 18.47 14.31
CA PRO A 346 79.53 18.00 12.93
C PRO A 346 78.47 16.95 12.63
N ALA A 347 77.99 16.97 11.39
CA ALA A 347 77.16 15.95 10.80
C ALA A 347 77.93 14.62 10.69
N THR A 348 77.40 13.58 11.32
CA THR A 348 77.74 12.18 11.03
C THR A 348 76.64 11.60 10.15
N GLY A 349 77.02 11.17 8.95
CA GLY A 349 76.21 10.28 8.13
C GLY A 349 76.62 8.83 8.33
N GLU A 350 75.68 7.92 8.12
CA GLU A 350 75.87 6.55 7.58
C GLU A 350 74.45 6.01 7.31
N ALA A 351 74.09 5.77 6.04
CA ALA A 351 73.91 4.44 5.40
C ALA A 351 72.70 3.66 5.96
N ALA A 352 71.90 2.85 5.26
CA ALA A 352 71.69 2.40 3.88
C ALA A 352 70.72 1.19 4.06
N ALA A 353 69.75 1.01 3.14
CA ALA A 353 68.98 -0.21 2.83
C ALA A 353 67.49 0.14 2.61
N ALA A 354 66.74 -0.45 1.70
CA ALA A 354 66.98 -1.24 0.51
C ALA A 354 65.63 -1.22 -0.24
N GLU A 355 65.68 -1.31 -1.56
CA GLU A 355 64.55 -1.44 -2.46
C GLU A 355 63.72 -2.70 -2.19
N GLU A 356 62.39 -2.63 -2.36
CA GLU A 356 61.63 -3.74 -2.92
C GLU A 356 60.33 -3.22 -3.57
N GLU A 357 60.30 -3.22 -4.90
CA GLU A 357 59.08 -3.20 -5.71
C GLU A 357 58.42 -4.59 -5.67
N PRO A 358 57.09 -4.68 -5.74
CA PRO A 358 56.45 -5.81 -6.39
C PRO A 358 55.81 -5.39 -7.72
N LYS A 359 56.39 -5.89 -8.81
CA LYS A 359 55.69 -6.10 -10.07
C LYS A 359 55.04 -7.48 -10.06
N GLY A 360 53.83 -7.57 -10.60
CA GLY A 360 53.35 -8.76 -11.30
C GLY A 360 51.96 -9.23 -10.90
N GLY A 361 51.05 -9.30 -11.86
CA GLY A 361 49.84 -10.12 -11.75
C GLY A 361 48.58 -9.54 -12.38
N THR A 362 48.59 -9.29 -13.69
CA THR A 362 47.36 -9.25 -14.48
C THR A 362 46.88 -10.68 -14.72
N ALA A 363 45.69 -11.02 -14.24
CA ALA A 363 44.92 -12.17 -14.71
C ALA A 363 43.45 -11.76 -14.78
N GLU A 364 42.99 -11.63 -16.02
CA GLU A 364 41.58 -11.58 -16.42
C GLU A 364 40.93 -12.92 -16.03
N ALA A 365 39.72 -12.85 -15.47
CA ALA A 365 38.78 -13.97 -15.43
C ALA A 365 37.37 -13.37 -15.49
N GLU A 366 36.83 -13.34 -16.70
CA GLU A 366 35.41 -13.14 -16.99
C GLU A 366 34.62 -14.34 -16.45
N ALA A 367 33.56 -14.07 -15.71
CA ALA A 367 32.55 -15.05 -15.34
C ALA A 367 31.25 -14.65 -16.06
N HIS A 368 31.01 -15.28 -17.20
CA HIS A 368 29.72 -15.28 -17.89
C HIS A 368 28.89 -16.44 -17.32
N ALA A 369 27.72 -16.11 -16.79
CA ALA A 369 26.69 -17.07 -16.41
C ALA A 369 25.69 -17.16 -17.55
N ASP A 370 25.48 -18.38 -18.07
CA ASP A 370 24.38 -18.72 -18.99
C ASP A 370 23.30 -19.51 -18.23
N PRO A 371 22.03 -19.44 -18.69
CA PRO A 371 20.85 -19.88 -17.95
C PRO A 371 20.51 -21.35 -18.16
N ILE A 372 19.80 -21.91 -17.18
CA ILE A 372 19.17 -23.23 -17.21
C ILE A 372 17.78 -23.07 -17.86
N GLU A 373 17.55 -23.73 -18.99
CA GLU A 373 16.21 -23.91 -19.58
C GLU A 373 15.65 -25.27 -19.12
N GLU A 374 14.50 -25.23 -18.43
CA GLU A 374 13.68 -26.40 -18.11
C GLU A 374 12.72 -26.69 -19.28
N ASP A 375 12.87 -27.88 -19.86
CA ASP A 375 11.99 -28.43 -20.90
C ASP A 375 10.92 -29.31 -20.22
N VAL A 376 9.68 -28.84 -20.19
CA VAL A 376 8.50 -29.59 -19.74
C VAL A 376 7.39 -29.45 -20.79
N SER A 377 7.42 -30.31 -21.80
CA SER A 377 6.33 -30.46 -22.78
C SER A 377 5.47 -31.67 -22.44
N GLY A 378 4.34 -31.44 -21.77
CA GLY A 378 3.24 -32.39 -21.66
C GLY A 378 2.00 -31.82 -22.37
N GLU A 379 1.50 -32.51 -23.40
CA GLU A 379 0.30 -32.13 -24.14
C GLU A 379 -0.95 -32.22 -23.24
N PRO A 380 -1.76 -31.16 -23.10
CA PRO A 380 -3.01 -31.23 -22.38
C PRO A 380 -4.15 -31.74 -23.26
N SER A 381 -4.82 -32.78 -22.74
CA SER A 381 -6.00 -33.42 -23.30
C SER A 381 -7.18 -32.44 -23.41
N ALA A 382 -7.90 -32.51 -24.54
CA ALA A 382 -9.01 -31.62 -24.90
C ALA A 382 -10.21 -31.76 -23.95
N VAL A 383 -10.72 -30.61 -23.47
CA VAL A 383 -11.92 -30.53 -22.64
C VAL A 383 -13.18 -30.46 -23.53
N PRO A 384 -14.23 -31.27 -23.28
CA PRO A 384 -15.45 -31.28 -24.08
C PRO A 384 -16.29 -30.00 -23.93
N ALA A 385 -16.94 -29.61 -25.03
CA ALA A 385 -17.46 -28.28 -25.33
C ALA A 385 -18.80 -27.86 -24.70
N ASP A 386 -19.27 -28.50 -23.62
CA ASP A 386 -20.65 -28.33 -23.10
C ASP A 386 -20.73 -27.92 -21.61
N ALA A 387 -19.76 -27.17 -21.08
CA ALA A 387 -19.83 -26.68 -19.70
C ALA A 387 -20.95 -25.62 -19.52
N PRO A 388 -21.82 -25.76 -18.50
CA PRO A 388 -22.88 -24.79 -18.22
C PRO A 388 -22.30 -23.41 -17.85
N PRO A 389 -23.00 -22.31 -18.18
CA PRO A 389 -22.52 -20.95 -17.95
C PRO A 389 -22.25 -20.70 -16.46
N LEU A 390 -21.04 -20.22 -16.16
CA LEU A 390 -20.63 -19.78 -14.82
C LEU A 390 -21.57 -18.65 -14.34
N MET A 391 -22.17 -18.82 -13.17
CA MET A 391 -22.99 -17.79 -12.55
C MET A 391 -22.16 -16.52 -12.32
N PRO A 392 -22.69 -15.32 -12.61
CA PRO A 392 -22.02 -14.07 -12.26
C PRO A 392 -21.84 -13.98 -10.74
N PRO A 393 -20.73 -13.43 -10.24
CA PRO A 393 -20.54 -13.24 -8.81
C PRO A 393 -21.64 -12.33 -8.25
N PRO A 394 -22.23 -12.65 -7.09
CA PRO A 394 -23.22 -11.80 -6.45
C PRO A 394 -22.59 -10.44 -6.13
N ALA A 395 -23.21 -9.37 -6.62
CA ALA A 395 -22.86 -7.99 -6.26
C ALA A 395 -23.37 -7.73 -4.83
N ALA A 396 -22.64 -8.19 -3.83
CA ALA A 396 -22.85 -7.74 -2.46
C ALA A 396 -22.38 -6.27 -2.37
N ASP A 397 -23.27 -5.38 -1.96
CA ASP A 397 -22.98 -3.99 -1.64
C ASP A 397 -22.21 -3.95 -0.30
N VAL A 398 -20.99 -4.50 -0.31
CA VAL A 398 -20.12 -4.57 0.87
C VAL A 398 -19.74 -3.14 1.22
N ASP A 399 -19.95 -2.74 2.48
CA ASP A 399 -19.54 -1.43 2.97
C ASP A 399 -18.02 -1.29 2.91
N ALA A 400 -17.57 -0.72 1.78
CA ALA A 400 -16.18 -0.59 1.43
C ALA A 400 -15.40 0.22 2.48
N LEU A 401 -16.05 1.12 3.23
CA LEU A 401 -15.36 1.86 4.28
C LEU A 401 -15.11 1.01 5.51
N THR A 402 -16.07 0.21 5.96
CA THR A 402 -15.83 -0.69 7.09
C THR A 402 -14.73 -1.70 6.75
N LEU A 403 -14.67 -2.15 5.49
CA LEU A 403 -13.58 -2.99 5.00
C LEU A 403 -12.24 -2.26 5.09
N ILE A 404 -12.18 -1.01 4.60
CA ILE A 404 -10.99 -0.15 4.68
C ILE A 404 -10.57 0.04 6.14
N ASP A 405 -11.47 0.41 7.05
CA ASP A 405 -11.18 0.64 8.47
C ASP A 405 -10.61 -0.61 9.15
N ALA A 406 -11.18 -1.78 8.85
CA ALA A 406 -10.69 -3.04 9.38
C ALA A 406 -9.27 -3.38 8.87
N TYR A 407 -8.99 -3.11 7.59
CA TYR A 407 -7.65 -3.21 7.03
C TYR A 407 -6.70 -2.17 7.62
N GLU A 408 -7.14 -0.93 7.82
CA GLU A 408 -6.34 0.14 8.40
C GLU A 408 -5.98 -0.16 9.85
N GLN A 409 -6.92 -0.61 10.68
CA GLN A 409 -6.63 -1.02 12.06
C GLN A 409 -5.65 -2.18 12.13
N ARG A 410 -5.76 -3.14 11.21
CA ARG A 410 -4.79 -4.24 11.11
C ARG A 410 -3.42 -3.74 10.67
N ASN A 411 -3.37 -2.92 9.62
CA ASN A 411 -2.13 -2.34 9.13
C ASN A 411 -1.47 -1.45 10.18
N ALA A 412 -2.26 -0.73 10.99
CA ALA A 412 -1.79 0.06 12.12
C ALA A 412 -1.15 -0.84 13.19
N ARG A 413 -1.79 -1.94 13.59
CA ARG A 413 -1.23 -2.93 14.53
C ARG A 413 0.07 -3.55 14.01
N LEU A 414 0.11 -3.94 12.74
CA LEU A 414 1.32 -4.47 12.10
C LEU A 414 2.43 -3.42 12.05
N SER A 415 2.10 -2.19 11.67
CA SER A 415 3.05 -1.08 11.61
C SER A 415 3.60 -0.73 12.98
N GLU A 416 2.75 -0.73 14.01
CA GLU A 416 3.14 -0.52 15.41
C GLU A 416 4.07 -1.62 15.88
N ARG A 417 3.75 -2.90 15.61
CA ARG A 417 4.64 -4.04 15.93
C ARG A 417 5.99 -3.94 15.23
N ILE A 418 6.01 -3.58 13.94
CA ILE A 418 7.26 -3.35 13.19
C ILE A 418 8.05 -2.21 13.83
N ARG A 419 7.39 -1.09 14.15
CA ARG A 419 8.05 0.10 14.70
C ARG A 419 8.56 -0.13 16.12
N GLU A 420 7.78 -0.73 16.99
CA GLU A 420 8.09 -0.80 18.42
C GLU A 420 8.95 -2.00 18.78
N SER A 421 8.69 -3.16 18.17
CA SER A 421 9.48 -4.37 18.42
C SER A 421 10.68 -4.43 17.49
N ILE A 422 10.46 -4.42 16.18
CA ILE A 422 11.53 -4.73 15.22
C ILE A 422 12.52 -3.57 15.10
N GLN A 423 12.06 -2.33 14.90
CA GLN A 423 13.01 -1.21 14.75
C GLN A 423 13.80 -0.95 16.02
N ALA A 424 13.20 -1.12 17.20
CA ALA A 424 13.92 -0.99 18.47
C ALA A 424 15.01 -2.05 18.63
N ARG A 425 14.70 -3.33 18.39
CA ARG A 425 15.69 -4.42 18.43
C ARG A 425 16.78 -4.25 17.38
N LEU A 426 16.41 -3.84 16.17
CA LEU A 426 17.35 -3.57 15.08
C LEU A 426 18.31 -2.41 15.43
N LEU A 427 17.80 -1.37 16.09
CA LEU A 427 18.63 -0.24 16.57
C LEU A 427 19.62 -0.70 17.65
N VAL A 428 19.19 -1.56 18.57
CA VAL A 428 20.08 -2.13 19.59
C VAL A 428 21.16 -3.00 18.94
N ALA A 429 20.78 -3.92 18.05
CA ALA A 429 21.71 -4.80 17.36
C ALA A 429 22.74 -4.01 16.52
N THR A 430 22.29 -3.00 15.77
CA THR A 430 23.19 -2.13 14.99
C THR A 430 24.13 -1.32 15.88
N SER A 431 23.65 -0.80 17.02
CA SER A 431 24.52 -0.14 18.01
C SER A 431 25.58 -1.08 18.59
N GLN A 432 25.24 -2.35 18.83
CA GLN A 432 26.19 -3.36 19.32
C GLN A 432 27.24 -3.71 18.28
N VAL A 433 26.88 -3.82 17.00
CA VAL A 433 27.84 -4.00 15.89
C VAL A 433 28.83 -2.83 15.83
N ASP A 434 28.33 -1.59 15.93
CA ASP A 434 29.16 -0.38 15.94
C ASP A 434 30.12 -0.33 17.14
N GLU A 435 29.66 -0.76 18.32
CA GLU A 435 30.49 -0.84 19.50
C GLU A 435 31.54 -1.95 19.39
N ALA A 436 31.18 -3.11 18.83
CA ALA A 436 32.11 -4.20 18.55
C ALA A 436 33.22 -3.73 17.59
N TYR A 437 32.88 -2.98 16.54
CA TYR A 437 33.84 -2.41 15.61
C TYR A 437 34.83 -1.46 16.32
N LYS A 438 34.35 -0.62 17.25
CA LYS A 438 35.21 0.28 18.03
C LYS A 438 36.11 -0.50 18.99
N LEU A 439 35.59 -1.53 19.65
CA LEU A 439 36.33 -2.37 20.58
C LEU A 439 37.40 -3.22 19.89
N ALA A 440 37.23 -3.56 18.60
CA ALA A 440 38.18 -4.39 17.87
C ALA A 440 39.62 -3.84 17.85
N ALA A 441 39.78 -2.52 18.04
CA ALA A 441 41.08 -1.88 18.14
C ALA A 441 41.77 -2.05 19.51
N THR A 442 41.02 -2.34 20.58
CA THR A 442 41.51 -2.34 21.97
C THR A 442 41.35 -3.69 22.68
N ASP A 443 40.27 -4.41 22.40
CA ASP A 443 39.93 -5.70 23.00
C ASP A 443 39.20 -6.58 21.98
N LEU A 444 39.97 -7.44 21.31
CA LEU A 444 39.47 -8.30 20.26
C LEU A 444 38.45 -9.34 20.77
N GLN A 445 38.60 -9.82 22.00
CA GLN A 445 37.72 -10.85 22.55
C GLN A 445 36.36 -10.26 22.93
N ALA A 446 36.34 -9.09 23.56
CA ALA A 446 35.10 -8.38 23.86
C ALA A 446 34.38 -7.96 22.56
N ALA A 447 35.12 -7.47 21.57
CA ALA A 447 34.58 -7.13 20.25
C ALA A 447 33.95 -8.35 19.56
N ALA A 448 34.64 -9.49 19.53
CA ALA A 448 34.12 -10.71 18.92
C ALA A 448 32.85 -11.22 19.61
N SER A 449 32.80 -11.19 20.95
CA SER A 449 31.61 -11.59 21.70
C SER A 449 30.41 -10.68 21.44
N LEU A 450 30.63 -9.36 21.41
CA LEU A 450 29.57 -8.39 21.17
C LEU A 450 29.04 -8.46 19.73
N HIS A 451 29.93 -8.67 18.76
CA HIS A 451 29.56 -8.91 17.37
C HIS A 451 28.74 -10.19 17.21
N ALA A 452 29.15 -11.30 17.85
CA ALA A 452 28.42 -12.56 17.79
C ALA A 452 26.99 -12.41 18.35
N HIS A 453 26.83 -11.71 19.48
CA HIS A 453 25.52 -11.46 20.07
C HIS A 453 24.63 -10.58 19.17
N ALA A 454 25.21 -9.52 18.59
CA ALA A 454 24.47 -8.67 17.67
C ALA A 454 24.02 -9.43 16.40
N MET A 455 24.85 -10.34 15.89
CA MET A 455 24.48 -11.19 14.75
C MET A 455 23.37 -12.19 15.10
N GLU A 456 23.42 -12.80 16.28
CA GLU A 456 22.34 -13.66 16.78
C GLU A 456 21.02 -12.89 16.88
N GLU A 457 21.05 -11.68 17.44
CA GLU A 457 19.87 -10.81 17.53
C GLU A 457 19.31 -10.44 16.15
N LEU A 458 20.18 -10.15 15.17
CA LEU A 458 19.77 -9.89 13.79
C LEU A 458 19.14 -11.12 13.11
N ASP A 459 19.69 -12.30 13.35
CA ASP A 459 19.14 -13.56 12.85
C ASP A 459 17.78 -13.86 13.51
N GLU A 460 17.62 -13.59 14.81
CA GLU A 460 16.32 -13.71 15.47
C GLU A 460 15.28 -12.74 14.88
N ILE A 461 15.65 -11.48 14.66
CA ILE A 461 14.75 -10.50 14.01
C ILE A 461 14.35 -10.99 12.62
N ARG A 462 15.30 -11.50 11.83
CA ARG A 462 15.02 -11.99 10.46
C ARG A 462 14.15 -13.23 10.47
N ASP A 463 14.55 -14.25 11.20
CA ASP A 463 13.99 -15.60 11.07
C ASP A 463 12.76 -15.81 11.94
N ARG A 464 12.62 -15.06 13.04
CA ARG A 464 11.46 -15.11 13.93
C ARG A 464 10.49 -13.96 13.64
N ASP A 465 10.93 -12.72 13.78
CA ASP A 465 10.00 -11.58 13.78
C ASP A 465 9.50 -11.23 12.37
N LEU A 466 10.42 -11.01 11.42
CA LEU A 466 10.06 -10.70 10.04
C LEU A 466 9.36 -11.88 9.37
N ARG A 467 9.76 -13.11 9.66
CA ARG A 467 9.08 -14.31 9.16
C ARG A 467 7.66 -14.44 9.73
N ALA A 468 7.45 -14.17 11.02
CA ALA A 468 6.13 -14.19 11.62
C ALA A 468 5.21 -13.12 10.99
N ILE A 469 5.72 -11.91 10.74
CA ILE A 469 4.97 -10.86 10.03
C ILE A 469 4.68 -11.28 8.59
N GLY A 470 5.66 -11.85 7.89
CA GLY A 470 5.49 -12.38 6.55
C GLY A 470 4.42 -13.48 6.50
N GLN A 471 4.41 -14.39 7.48
CA GLN A 471 3.39 -15.43 7.61
C GLN A 471 2.01 -14.85 7.95
N GLU A 472 1.93 -13.80 8.75
CA GLU A 472 0.69 -13.09 9.07
C GLU A 472 0.09 -12.39 7.84
N LEU A 473 0.95 -11.77 7.02
CA LEU A 473 0.54 -11.09 5.78
C LEU A 473 0.17 -12.10 4.68
N HIS A 474 1.06 -13.06 4.44
CA HIS A 474 0.98 -14.04 3.34
C HIS A 474 1.35 -15.43 3.85
N PRO A 475 0.40 -16.15 4.47
CA PRO A 475 0.62 -17.53 4.88
C PRO A 475 0.78 -18.38 3.63
N GLY A 476 2.03 -18.60 3.19
CA GLY A 476 2.36 -19.37 1.98
C GLY A 476 1.78 -20.78 1.99
N LEU A 477 1.48 -21.32 3.18
CA LEU A 477 0.84 -22.60 3.42
C LEU A 477 -0.61 -22.66 2.93
N VAL A 478 -1.29 -21.52 2.74
CA VAL A 478 -2.63 -21.48 2.12
C VAL A 478 -2.59 -21.97 0.67
N ARG A 479 -1.43 -21.88 0.01
CA ARG A 479 -1.21 -22.49 -1.32
C ARG A 479 -1.19 -24.01 -1.29
N LEU A 480 -0.95 -24.62 -0.12
CA LEU A 480 -1.02 -26.07 0.09
C LEU A 480 -2.42 -26.54 0.55
N GLY A 481 -3.44 -25.69 0.39
CA GLY A 481 -4.82 -26.00 0.77
C GLY A 481 -5.16 -25.61 2.20
N LEU A 482 -6.44 -25.35 2.44
CA LEU A 482 -6.95 -24.94 3.76
C LEU A 482 -6.69 -26.00 4.86
N PRO A 483 -6.83 -27.32 4.62
CA PRO A 483 -6.57 -28.32 5.66
C PRO A 483 -5.11 -28.30 6.15
N ALA A 484 -4.14 -28.11 5.23
CA ALA A 484 -2.73 -28.00 5.59
C ALA A 484 -2.45 -26.71 6.37
N ALA A 485 -3.05 -25.59 5.94
CA ALA A 485 -2.94 -24.32 6.64
C ALA A 485 -3.48 -24.39 8.07
N LEU A 486 -4.66 -25.02 8.29
CA LEU A 486 -5.22 -25.22 9.63
C LEU A 486 -4.30 -26.09 10.50
N LYS A 487 -3.66 -27.14 9.96
CA LYS A 487 -2.70 -27.96 10.72
C LYS A 487 -1.51 -27.15 11.23
N VAL A 488 -1.05 -26.16 10.46
CA VAL A 488 0.00 -25.25 10.92
C VAL A 488 -0.53 -24.26 11.93
N LEU A 489 -1.75 -23.76 11.76
CA LEU A 489 -2.41 -22.89 12.74
C LEU A 489 -2.43 -23.53 14.14
N ARG A 490 -2.70 -24.84 14.23
CA ARG A 490 -2.60 -25.58 15.50
C ARG A 490 -1.22 -25.51 16.14
N LYS A 491 -0.14 -25.59 15.35
CA LYS A 491 1.22 -25.47 15.87
C LYS A 491 1.52 -24.03 16.31
N GLU A 492 0.99 -23.04 15.60
CA GLU A 492 1.17 -21.62 15.92
C GLU A 492 0.45 -21.21 17.21
N LEU A 493 -0.75 -21.75 17.44
CA LEU A 493 -1.54 -21.49 18.64
C LEU A 493 -1.15 -22.37 19.84
N ALA A 494 -0.20 -23.29 19.66
CA ALA A 494 0.29 -24.14 20.74
C ALA A 494 0.84 -23.29 21.90
N GLY A 495 0.27 -23.48 23.08
CA GLY A 495 0.59 -22.71 24.29
C GLY A 495 -0.33 -21.52 24.56
N GLN A 496 -1.15 -21.11 23.59
CA GLN A 496 -2.26 -20.16 23.81
C GLN A 496 -3.59 -20.90 23.99
N ILE A 497 -3.89 -21.83 23.08
CA ILE A 497 -5.11 -22.65 23.11
C ILE A 497 -4.82 -24.00 22.44
N ASP A 498 -5.33 -25.09 23.00
CA ASP A 498 -5.19 -26.41 22.38
C ASP A 498 -6.24 -26.58 21.26
N LEU A 499 -5.77 -26.54 20.01
CA LEU A 499 -6.62 -26.57 18.82
C LEU A 499 -6.69 -27.98 18.22
N THR A 500 -7.87 -28.57 18.23
CA THR A 500 -8.20 -29.80 17.48
C THR A 500 -8.77 -29.44 16.11
N ILE A 501 -8.46 -30.24 15.08
CA ILE A 501 -8.88 -29.97 13.70
C ILE A 501 -9.67 -31.17 13.18
N ASP A 502 -10.89 -30.91 12.74
CA ASP A 502 -11.79 -31.84 12.07
C ASP A 502 -12.08 -31.29 10.67
N VAL A 503 -11.64 -31.99 9.62
CA VAL A 503 -11.81 -31.52 8.25
C VAL A 503 -12.44 -32.61 7.42
N ASP A 504 -13.62 -32.31 6.89
CA ASP A 504 -14.29 -33.15 5.92
C ASP A 504 -13.43 -33.25 4.65
N ALA A 505 -13.20 -34.48 4.18
CA ALA A 505 -12.42 -34.75 2.98
C ALA A 505 -13.05 -34.14 1.70
N THR A 506 -14.33 -33.79 1.73
CA THR A 506 -15.05 -33.15 0.61
C THR A 506 -14.95 -31.62 0.60
N ALA A 507 -14.45 -31.01 1.68
CA ALA A 507 -14.49 -29.57 1.88
C ALA A 507 -13.45 -28.78 1.08
N ASP A 508 -12.23 -29.29 0.92
CA ASP A 508 -11.18 -28.64 0.10
C ASP A 508 -10.17 -29.66 -0.43
N SER A 509 -9.93 -29.64 -1.74
CA SER A 509 -8.85 -30.38 -2.40
C SER A 509 -7.93 -29.45 -3.17
N LEU A 510 -6.63 -29.66 -3.01
CA LEU A 510 -5.65 -29.13 -3.94
C LEU A 510 -5.83 -29.79 -5.30
N GLY A 511 -6.11 -28.98 -6.33
CA GLY A 511 -6.13 -29.45 -7.72
C GLY A 511 -7.45 -30.03 -8.22
N GLY A 512 -8.56 -29.90 -7.47
CA GLY A 512 -9.88 -30.32 -7.97
C GLY A 512 -9.97 -31.82 -8.24
N ALA A 513 -9.40 -32.65 -7.36
CA ALA A 513 -9.48 -34.09 -7.49
C ALA A 513 -10.94 -34.53 -7.71
N PRO A 514 -11.22 -35.55 -8.56
CA PRO A 514 -12.58 -35.95 -8.90
C PRO A 514 -13.44 -36.14 -7.65
N GLY A 515 -14.60 -35.46 -7.60
CA GLY A 515 -15.51 -35.52 -6.46
C GLY A 515 -15.15 -34.60 -5.27
N ARG A 516 -14.21 -33.65 -5.43
CA ARG A 516 -13.86 -32.68 -4.38
C ARG A 516 -13.91 -31.24 -4.89
N ALA A 517 -14.43 -30.33 -4.07
CA ALA A 517 -14.34 -28.91 -4.37
C ALA A 517 -12.91 -28.40 -4.22
N SER A 518 -12.56 -27.39 -5.03
CA SER A 518 -11.35 -26.60 -4.86
C SER A 518 -11.77 -25.23 -4.36
N VAL A 519 -11.36 -24.87 -3.15
CA VAL A 519 -11.59 -23.53 -2.62
C VAL A 519 -10.59 -22.55 -3.27
N PRO A 520 -11.04 -21.44 -3.89
CA PRO A 520 -10.15 -20.43 -4.45
C PRO A 520 -9.10 -19.95 -3.44
N PRO A 521 -7.85 -19.66 -3.85
CA PRO A 521 -6.79 -19.26 -2.93
C PRO A 521 -7.14 -18.05 -2.05
N ALA A 522 -7.88 -17.09 -2.60
CA ALA A 522 -8.33 -15.91 -1.87
C ALA A 522 -9.34 -16.26 -0.76
N GLN A 523 -10.32 -17.14 -1.04
CA GLN A 523 -11.24 -17.65 -0.03
C GLN A 523 -10.53 -18.47 1.05
N ARG A 524 -9.57 -19.33 0.66
CA ARG A 524 -8.76 -20.09 1.64
C ARG A 524 -8.02 -19.16 2.62
N LEU A 525 -7.51 -18.02 2.14
CA LEU A 525 -6.86 -17.03 2.98
C LEU A 525 -7.83 -16.38 3.97
N VAL A 526 -9.05 -16.07 3.53
CA VAL A 526 -10.11 -15.53 4.41
C VAL A 526 -10.47 -16.54 5.49
N PHE A 527 -10.71 -17.80 5.13
CA PHE A 527 -10.99 -18.86 6.10
C PHE A 527 -9.86 -19.08 7.11
N TYR A 528 -8.60 -19.09 6.64
CA TYR A 528 -7.46 -19.24 7.54
C TYR A 528 -7.35 -18.07 8.53
N ARG A 529 -7.55 -16.84 8.07
CA ARG A 529 -7.53 -15.64 8.92
C ARG A 529 -8.67 -15.65 9.93
N PHE A 530 -9.87 -15.99 9.49
CA PHE A 530 -11.02 -16.18 10.36
C PHE A 530 -10.75 -17.22 11.44
N ALA A 531 -10.20 -18.39 11.09
CA ALA A 531 -9.89 -19.44 12.06
C ALA A 531 -8.89 -18.96 13.13
N LEU A 532 -7.86 -18.21 12.72
CA LEU A 532 -6.88 -17.62 13.63
C LEU A 532 -7.54 -16.59 14.57
N GLU A 533 -8.33 -15.67 14.03
CA GLU A 533 -9.01 -14.61 14.80
C GLU A 533 -10.04 -15.20 15.76
N ALA A 534 -10.87 -16.14 15.30
CA ALA A 534 -11.87 -16.82 16.12
C ALA A 534 -11.23 -17.66 17.24
N ALA A 535 -10.16 -18.40 16.97
CA ALA A 535 -9.45 -19.16 18.00
C ALA A 535 -8.81 -18.24 19.06
N ARG A 536 -8.23 -17.11 18.65
CA ARG A 536 -7.70 -16.10 19.57
C ARG A 536 -8.80 -15.42 20.38
N ALA A 537 -9.94 -15.11 19.77
CA ALA A 537 -11.07 -14.50 20.46
C ALA A 537 -11.67 -15.47 21.50
N LEU A 538 -11.75 -16.76 21.19
CA LEU A 538 -12.12 -17.80 22.16
C LEU A 538 -11.10 -17.94 23.30
N ALA A 539 -9.80 -17.92 22.99
CA ALA A 539 -8.75 -17.96 24.01
C ALA A 539 -8.83 -16.75 24.95
N ALA A 540 -9.07 -15.55 24.41
CA ALA A 540 -9.28 -14.33 25.19
C ALA A 540 -10.56 -14.40 26.05
N GLY A 541 -11.61 -15.05 25.53
CA GLY A 541 -12.82 -15.42 26.28
C GLY A 541 -12.64 -16.59 27.26
N GLY A 542 -11.40 -17.01 27.53
CA GLY A 542 -11.07 -18.02 28.54
C GLY A 542 -11.17 -19.47 28.10
N ALA A 543 -11.33 -19.75 26.80
CA ALA A 543 -11.30 -21.12 26.30
C ALA A 543 -9.89 -21.72 26.36
N ALA A 544 -9.73 -22.86 27.04
CA ALA A 544 -8.46 -23.59 27.10
C ALA A 544 -8.25 -24.52 25.89
N THR A 545 -9.34 -24.99 25.30
CA THR A 545 -9.36 -25.89 24.14
C THR A 545 -10.36 -25.37 23.12
N CYS A 546 -10.09 -25.60 21.84
CA CYS A 546 -11.06 -25.36 20.78
C CYS A 546 -10.97 -26.40 19.67
N THR A 547 -12.04 -26.54 18.90
CA THR A 547 -12.13 -27.41 17.73
C THR A 547 -12.44 -26.57 16.50
N ALA A 548 -11.59 -26.64 15.49
CA ALA A 548 -11.85 -26.13 14.15
C ALA A 548 -12.46 -27.25 13.29
N ALA A 549 -13.71 -27.09 12.87
CA ALA A 549 -14.40 -28.01 11.98
C ALA A 549 -14.66 -27.35 10.62
N LEU A 550 -14.08 -27.89 9.54
CA LEU A 550 -14.34 -27.48 8.15
C LEU A 550 -15.21 -28.53 7.48
N LYS A 551 -16.41 -28.15 7.05
CA LYS A 551 -17.40 -29.06 6.46
C LYS A 551 -18.03 -28.44 5.23
N ARG A 552 -18.49 -29.29 4.32
CA ARG A 552 -19.38 -28.89 3.23
C ARG A 552 -20.81 -29.27 3.58
N GLU A 553 -21.69 -28.28 3.69
CA GLU A 553 -23.10 -28.46 3.99
C GLU A 553 -23.92 -28.08 2.75
N GLY A 554 -24.19 -29.07 1.91
CA GLY A 554 -24.84 -28.85 0.60
C GLY A 554 -23.98 -27.96 -0.31
N ASP A 555 -24.52 -26.79 -0.64
CA ASP A 555 -23.88 -25.78 -1.50
C ASP A 555 -23.12 -24.74 -0.70
N ALA A 556 -22.87 -24.97 0.59
CA ALA A 556 -22.09 -24.08 1.44
C ALA A 556 -20.83 -24.76 2.00
N LEU A 557 -19.78 -23.98 2.18
CA LEU A 557 -18.58 -24.36 2.91
C LEU A 557 -18.62 -23.65 4.26
N VAL A 558 -18.62 -24.43 5.34
CA VAL A 558 -18.75 -23.95 6.72
C VAL A 558 -17.46 -24.24 7.47
N LEU A 559 -16.83 -23.20 8.01
CA LEU A 559 -15.74 -23.32 8.98
C LEU A 559 -16.24 -22.84 10.34
N SER A 560 -16.26 -23.74 11.32
CA SER A 560 -16.66 -23.42 12.69
C SER A 560 -15.50 -23.62 13.66
N ILE A 561 -15.28 -22.65 14.55
CA ILE A 561 -14.35 -22.73 15.67
C ILE A 561 -15.18 -22.73 16.95
N SER A 562 -15.11 -23.80 17.73
CA SER A 562 -15.90 -23.95 18.96
C SER A 562 -15.00 -24.21 20.15
N GLY A 563 -15.32 -23.61 21.30
CA GLY A 563 -14.57 -23.79 22.55
C GLY A 563 -15.44 -23.57 23.77
N MET A 564 -15.10 -24.20 24.90
CA MET A 564 -15.79 -23.98 26.17
C MET A 564 -15.26 -22.70 26.82
N THR A 565 -16.14 -21.73 27.05
CA THR A 565 -15.82 -20.47 27.75
C THR A 565 -16.54 -20.42 29.11
N PRO A 566 -16.02 -19.70 30.11
CA PRO A 566 -16.74 -19.47 31.36
C PRO A 566 -18.12 -18.82 31.13
N GLU A 567 -19.09 -19.10 32.00
CA GLU A 567 -20.38 -18.41 31.98
C GLU A 567 -20.25 -16.93 32.38
N GLY A 568 -21.18 -16.10 31.90
CA GLY A 568 -21.21 -14.65 32.16
C GLY A 568 -20.36 -13.80 31.21
N GLU A 569 -20.13 -12.54 31.59
CA GLU A 569 -19.36 -11.54 30.82
C GLU A 569 -17.93 -12.00 30.53
N ALA A 570 -17.31 -12.75 31.46
CA ALA A 570 -15.94 -13.23 31.34
C ALA A 570 -15.73 -14.25 30.19
N GLY A 571 -16.80 -14.84 29.65
CA GLY A 571 -16.72 -15.70 28.47
C GLY A 571 -17.32 -15.08 27.20
N GLN A 572 -17.69 -13.80 27.23
CA GLN A 572 -18.18 -13.13 26.02
C GLN A 572 -17.02 -12.99 25.03
N VAL A 573 -17.21 -13.52 23.82
CA VAL A 573 -16.23 -13.41 22.75
C VAL A 573 -16.31 -12.00 22.16
N ASP A 574 -15.19 -11.28 22.21
CA ASP A 574 -15.06 -9.99 21.57
C ASP A 574 -15.23 -10.13 20.05
N ARG A 575 -16.22 -9.43 19.49
CA ARG A 575 -16.53 -9.43 18.05
C ARG A 575 -15.64 -8.46 17.27
N GLY A 576 -15.01 -7.49 17.93
CA GLY A 576 -14.16 -6.49 17.27
C GLY A 576 -13.07 -7.11 16.39
N PRO A 577 -12.30 -8.10 16.88
CA PRO A 577 -11.31 -8.82 16.09
C PRO A 577 -11.88 -9.57 14.88
N LEU A 578 -13.17 -9.92 14.88
CA LEU A 578 -13.83 -10.68 13.80
C LEU A 578 -14.43 -9.80 12.70
N ALA A 579 -14.54 -8.49 12.92
CA ALA A 579 -15.17 -7.57 11.98
C ALA A 579 -14.52 -7.59 10.58
N ALA A 580 -13.18 -7.65 10.53
CA ALA A 580 -12.44 -7.77 9.28
C ALA A 580 -12.79 -9.05 8.51
N SER A 581 -12.90 -10.17 9.23
CA SER A 581 -13.29 -11.45 8.64
C SER A 581 -14.75 -11.45 8.19
N ALA A 582 -15.65 -10.80 8.92
CA ALA A 582 -17.07 -10.72 8.56
C ALA A 582 -17.27 -10.07 7.18
N LEU A 583 -16.67 -8.90 6.99
CA LEU A 583 -16.71 -8.15 5.73
C LEU A 583 -16.02 -8.91 4.59
N ALA A 584 -14.92 -9.60 4.91
CA ALA A 584 -14.23 -10.43 3.93
C ALA A 584 -15.12 -11.60 3.46
N PHE A 585 -15.94 -12.18 4.34
CA PHE A 585 -16.91 -13.21 3.95
C PHE A 585 -18.11 -12.65 3.20
N GLU A 586 -18.63 -11.48 3.58
CA GLU A 586 -19.70 -10.80 2.84
C GLU A 586 -19.32 -10.55 1.37
N ALA A 587 -18.05 -10.22 1.10
CA ALA A 587 -17.52 -10.08 -0.26
C ALA A 587 -17.56 -11.39 -1.08
N TYR A 588 -17.73 -12.54 -0.43
CA TYR A 588 -17.96 -13.84 -1.05
C TYR A 588 -19.40 -14.34 -0.84
N ALA A 589 -20.35 -13.45 -0.55
CA ALA A 589 -21.74 -13.77 -0.19
C ALA A 589 -21.86 -14.74 0.98
N GLY A 590 -20.92 -14.66 1.91
CA GLY A 590 -20.92 -15.39 3.17
C GLY A 590 -21.27 -14.52 4.37
N PHE A 591 -21.37 -15.15 5.53
CA PHE A 591 -21.61 -14.47 6.80
C PHE A 591 -20.89 -15.16 7.95
N ILE A 592 -20.71 -14.44 9.06
CA ILE A 592 -20.21 -14.98 10.32
C ILE A 592 -21.35 -15.03 11.33
N SER A 593 -21.47 -16.14 12.05
CA SER A 593 -22.37 -16.28 13.19
C SER A 593 -21.57 -16.58 14.46
N VAL A 594 -22.03 -16.04 15.58
CA VAL A 594 -21.51 -16.37 16.92
C VAL A 594 -22.69 -16.89 17.74
N SER A 595 -22.64 -18.17 18.10
CA SER A 595 -23.66 -18.81 18.92
C SER A 595 -23.06 -19.34 20.22
N ARG A 596 -23.86 -19.36 21.27
CA ARG A 596 -23.47 -19.92 22.58
C ARG A 596 -24.52 -20.93 23.01
N ARG A 597 -24.09 -22.15 23.31
CA ARG A 597 -24.95 -23.25 23.79
C ARG A 597 -24.24 -24.03 24.87
N GLU A 598 -24.84 -24.12 26.06
CA GLU A 598 -24.34 -24.92 27.19
C GLU A 598 -22.86 -24.62 27.55
N GLY A 599 -22.47 -23.35 27.53
CA GLY A 599 -21.11 -22.89 27.81
C GLY A 599 -20.11 -23.07 26.65
N VAL A 600 -20.50 -23.73 25.57
CA VAL A 600 -19.73 -23.79 24.32
C VAL A 600 -20.06 -22.57 23.47
N VAL A 601 -19.05 -21.79 23.13
CA VAL A 601 -19.18 -20.71 22.14
C VAL A 601 -18.65 -21.21 20.82
N THR A 602 -19.45 -21.05 19.77
CA THR A 602 -19.12 -21.41 18.40
C THR A 602 -19.14 -20.15 17.54
N VAL A 603 -18.00 -19.86 16.93
CA VAL A 603 -17.84 -18.83 15.90
C VAL A 603 -17.79 -19.57 14.56
N ALA A 604 -18.76 -19.37 13.69
CA ALA A 604 -18.84 -20.05 12.40
C ALA A 604 -18.86 -19.05 11.26
N ALA A 605 -18.19 -19.40 10.16
CA ALA A 605 -18.24 -18.67 8.91
C ALA A 605 -18.74 -19.59 7.81
N GLU A 606 -19.64 -19.08 6.97
CA GLU A 606 -20.27 -19.80 5.88
C GLU A 606 -20.08 -19.01 4.58
N VAL A 607 -19.70 -19.69 3.49
CA VAL A 607 -19.74 -19.13 2.12
C VAL A 607 -20.29 -20.16 1.14
N PRO A 608 -20.92 -19.71 0.05
CA PRO A 608 -21.29 -20.59 -1.06
C PRO A 608 -20.09 -21.38 -1.58
N ALA A 609 -20.22 -22.70 -1.60
CA ALA A 609 -19.25 -23.63 -2.17
C ALA A 609 -19.47 -23.74 -3.69
N LEU A 610 -18.38 -23.78 -4.45
CA LEU A 610 -18.46 -24.10 -5.87
C LEU A 610 -19.04 -25.51 -6.06
N PRO A 611 -19.90 -25.74 -7.08
CA PRO A 611 -20.47 -27.04 -7.35
C PRO A 611 -19.35 -28.08 -7.56
N ILE A 612 -19.54 -29.27 -7.01
CA ILE A 612 -18.63 -30.39 -7.32
C ILE A 612 -18.87 -30.74 -8.78
N VAL A 613 -17.83 -30.64 -9.60
CA VAL A 613 -17.89 -31.17 -10.96
C VAL A 613 -17.86 -32.68 -10.84
N GLU A 614 -19.04 -33.30 -10.87
CA GLU A 614 -19.17 -34.74 -11.04
C GLU A 614 -18.65 -35.07 -12.44
N MET A 615 -17.43 -35.58 -12.50
CA MET A 615 -16.95 -36.25 -13.70
C MET A 615 -17.92 -37.40 -13.96
N ALA A 616 -18.67 -37.33 -15.07
CA ALA A 616 -19.61 -38.38 -15.45
C ALA A 616 -18.88 -39.74 -15.37
N GLU A 617 -19.44 -40.69 -14.63
CA GLU A 617 -18.86 -42.00 -14.31
C GLU A 617 -18.61 -42.92 -15.54
N GLY A 618 -18.51 -42.38 -16.76
CA GLY A 618 -18.55 -43.10 -18.02
C GLY A 618 -17.22 -43.39 -18.71
N GLU A 619 -16.11 -42.75 -18.35
CA GLU A 619 -14.80 -42.98 -19.01
C GLU A 619 -13.74 -43.31 -17.96
N ALA A 620 -13.84 -44.50 -17.38
CA ALA A 620 -12.71 -45.13 -16.73
C ALA A 620 -11.61 -45.33 -17.78
N TYR A 621 -10.65 -44.43 -17.80
CA TYR A 621 -9.39 -44.59 -18.52
C TYR A 621 -8.72 -45.86 -17.98
N ALA A 622 -8.92 -46.99 -18.66
CA ALA A 622 -8.17 -48.21 -18.45
C ALA A 622 -6.75 -48.00 -19.01
N GLY A 623 -5.99 -47.10 -18.39
CA GLY A 623 -4.54 -47.00 -18.55
C GLY A 623 -3.92 -48.11 -17.71
N GLU A 624 -3.44 -49.14 -18.39
CA GLU A 624 -2.55 -50.15 -17.82
C GLU A 624 -1.26 -49.49 -17.33
N ASP A 625 -1.21 -49.03 -16.09
CA ASP A 625 0.06 -48.68 -15.44
C ASP A 625 0.20 -49.46 -14.14
N GLY A 626 0.89 -50.59 -14.27
CA GLY A 626 1.49 -51.30 -13.15
C GLY A 626 2.66 -50.50 -12.59
N PHE A 627 2.39 -49.65 -11.61
CA PHE A 627 3.39 -49.24 -10.62
C PHE A 627 2.90 -49.67 -9.25
N ALA A 628 3.38 -50.83 -8.82
CA ALA A 628 3.32 -51.22 -7.43
C ALA A 628 4.15 -50.21 -6.61
N ASN A 629 3.57 -49.75 -5.52
CA ASN A 629 4.25 -49.01 -4.47
C ASN A 629 5.39 -49.86 -3.90
N ASP A 630 6.62 -49.55 -4.26
CA ASP A 630 7.80 -49.87 -3.46
C ASP A 630 8.30 -48.54 -2.85
N GLU A 631 7.91 -48.30 -1.60
CA GLU A 631 8.61 -47.37 -0.71
C GLU A 631 9.87 -48.07 -0.21
N GLU A 632 11.00 -47.94 -0.92
CA GLU A 632 12.33 -48.26 -0.38
C GLU A 632 13.34 -47.16 -0.72
N ASP A 633 13.84 -46.52 0.35
CA ASP A 633 15.18 -45.95 0.57
C ASP A 633 15.95 -45.35 -0.63
N LEU A 634 15.94 -44.01 -0.71
CA LEU A 634 16.89 -43.24 -1.52
C LEU A 634 18.15 -42.92 -0.72
N ASP A 635 19.16 -43.78 -0.83
CA ASP A 635 20.56 -43.45 -0.55
C ASP A 635 21.19 -42.78 -1.79
N LEU A 636 21.78 -41.61 -1.57
CA LEU A 636 22.55 -40.83 -2.54
C LEU A 636 24.02 -41.27 -2.49
N ASP A 637 24.60 -41.72 -3.61
CA ASP A 637 26.05 -41.63 -3.86
C ASP A 637 26.40 -41.67 -5.36
N GLU A 638 26.97 -40.55 -5.81
CA GLU A 638 28.09 -40.31 -6.75
C GLU A 638 28.34 -41.10 -8.08
N PRO A 639 29.09 -40.47 -9.03
CA PRO A 639 28.88 -40.60 -10.47
C PRO A 639 29.91 -41.48 -11.20
N ALA A 640 29.60 -41.85 -12.45
CA ALA A 640 30.60 -42.38 -13.37
C ALA A 640 30.36 -41.98 -14.83
N ASP A 641 31.44 -41.45 -15.41
CA ASP A 641 31.85 -41.27 -16.81
C ASP A 641 31.20 -42.15 -17.89
N GLY A 642 31.02 -41.57 -19.08
CA GLY A 642 31.22 -42.31 -20.33
C GLY A 642 30.52 -41.74 -21.58
N PRO A 643 31.23 -41.51 -22.71
CA PRO A 643 30.75 -40.72 -23.84
C PRO A 643 30.14 -41.57 -24.97
N GLY A 644 29.29 -40.96 -25.82
CA GLY A 644 28.79 -41.65 -27.01
C GLY A 644 28.02 -40.81 -28.02
N ALA A 645 28.69 -40.60 -29.15
CA ALA A 645 28.17 -40.67 -30.52
C ALA A 645 27.39 -39.49 -31.14
N ALA A 646 27.95 -39.06 -32.27
CA ALA A 646 27.45 -38.14 -33.26
C ALA A 646 26.48 -38.79 -34.25
N ILE A 647 25.42 -38.06 -34.63
CA ILE A 647 24.60 -38.16 -35.86
C ILE A 647 23.98 -36.74 -35.97
N GLY A 648 24.09 -35.89 -36.99
CA GLY A 648 24.12 -36.10 -38.44
C GLY A 648 22.72 -35.83 -39.00
N ASN A 649 22.43 -34.62 -39.51
CA ASN A 649 21.70 -34.39 -40.76
C ASN A 649 21.37 -32.91 -41.02
N ASP A 650 21.68 -32.54 -42.26
CA ASP A 650 21.19 -31.39 -43.03
C ASP A 650 19.65 -31.36 -43.12
N VAL A 651 19.08 -30.19 -43.44
CA VAL A 651 18.08 -29.99 -44.51
C VAL A 651 17.69 -28.50 -44.63
N ASP A 652 17.73 -28.04 -45.87
CA ASP A 652 17.37 -26.74 -46.43
C ASP A 652 15.85 -26.41 -46.38
N GLY A 653 15.50 -25.14 -46.67
CA GLY A 653 14.17 -24.74 -47.15
C GLY A 653 13.76 -23.36 -46.62
N GLU A 654 14.07 -22.26 -47.32
CA GLU A 654 13.32 -21.64 -48.42
C GLU A 654 12.44 -20.47 -47.93
N GLU A 655 12.79 -19.28 -48.44
CA GLU A 655 12.11 -17.99 -48.29
C GLU A 655 10.95 -17.90 -49.29
N GLU A 656 9.77 -17.46 -48.87
CA GLU A 656 8.72 -16.96 -49.79
C GLU A 656 8.04 -15.69 -49.23
N ASP A 657 8.33 -14.59 -49.93
CA ASP A 657 7.45 -13.56 -50.50
C ASP A 657 6.27 -12.93 -49.71
N GLU A 658 6.38 -11.60 -49.59
CA GLU A 658 5.34 -10.64 -49.17
C GLU A 658 4.42 -10.29 -50.34
N GLU A 659 3.10 -10.25 -50.10
CA GLU A 659 2.15 -9.52 -50.96
C GLU A 659 1.23 -8.56 -50.16
N ASP A 660 0.96 -7.47 -50.86
CA ASP A 660 0.42 -6.15 -50.53
C ASP A 660 -1.10 -6.10 -50.76
N ILE A 661 -1.91 -5.60 -49.81
CA ILE A 661 -3.29 -5.16 -50.07
C ILE A 661 -3.70 -3.99 -49.15
N GLY A 662 -4.03 -2.84 -49.77
CA GLY A 662 -4.66 -1.69 -49.14
C GLY A 662 -6.20 -1.66 -49.24
N GLY A 663 -6.81 -0.64 -48.62
CA GLY A 663 -8.22 -0.29 -48.81
C GLY A 663 -8.79 0.64 -47.74
N ASP A 664 -9.02 1.90 -48.11
CA ASP A 664 -9.74 2.94 -47.35
C ASP A 664 -11.27 2.77 -47.45
N GLU A 665 -12.02 3.17 -46.41
CA GLU A 665 -13.35 3.79 -46.60
C GLU A 665 -13.80 4.65 -45.39
N GLU A 666 -14.38 5.80 -45.74
CA GLU A 666 -14.70 6.99 -44.94
C GLU A 666 -16.23 7.10 -44.77
N LEU A 667 -16.76 7.48 -43.58
CA LEU A 667 -18.14 7.96 -43.43
C LEU A 667 -18.33 8.89 -42.19
N ALA A 668 -19.08 9.97 -42.41
CA ALA A 668 -19.28 11.15 -41.55
C ALA A 668 -20.54 11.06 -40.62
N PRO A 669 -20.71 11.99 -39.63
CA PRO A 669 -21.59 11.81 -38.47
C PRO A 669 -22.90 12.63 -38.47
N ALA A 670 -23.82 12.32 -37.53
CA ALA A 670 -25.07 13.03 -37.28
C ALA A 670 -25.19 13.60 -35.84
N ASN A 671 -25.84 14.77 -35.70
CA ASN A 671 -26.04 15.57 -34.47
C ASN A 671 -27.25 15.12 -33.62
N PRO A 672 -27.29 15.45 -32.30
CA PRO A 672 -28.46 15.25 -31.42
C PRO A 672 -29.27 16.54 -31.08
N PRO A 673 -30.49 16.44 -30.50
CA PRO A 673 -31.33 17.58 -30.14
C PRO A 673 -31.35 17.97 -28.64
N VAL A 674 -31.90 19.17 -28.41
CA VAL A 674 -31.96 20.02 -27.20
C VAL A 674 -33.24 19.78 -26.37
N ILE A 675 -33.20 19.94 -25.04
CA ILE A 675 -34.37 20.03 -24.15
C ILE A 675 -34.26 21.22 -23.16
N GLN A 676 -35.40 21.89 -22.92
CA GLN A 676 -35.62 23.13 -22.16
C GLN A 676 -36.02 22.90 -20.68
N PHE A 677 -35.75 23.88 -19.82
CA PHE A 677 -36.10 23.93 -18.40
C PHE A 677 -37.50 24.55 -18.14
N VAL A 678 -38.22 24.02 -17.14
CA VAL A 678 -39.50 24.56 -16.61
C VAL A 678 -39.31 25.04 -15.16
N LYS A 679 -39.99 26.13 -14.83
CA LYS A 679 -39.87 26.95 -13.60
C LYS A 679 -41.08 26.74 -12.67
N LEU A 680 -40.87 26.62 -11.36
CA LEU A 680 -41.91 26.48 -10.32
C LEU A 680 -42.30 27.84 -9.67
N PRO A 681 -43.54 28.02 -9.17
CA PRO A 681 -43.99 29.18 -8.40
C PRO A 681 -43.98 28.93 -6.86
N PRO A 682 -44.20 29.98 -6.04
CA PRO A 682 -43.65 30.08 -4.68
C PRO A 682 -44.59 29.67 -3.54
N GLU A 683 -43.96 29.52 -2.37
CA GLU A 683 -44.44 29.08 -1.05
C GLU A 683 -45.48 30.02 -0.41
N ASP A 684 -46.35 29.44 0.42
CA ASP A 684 -47.33 30.14 1.27
C ASP A 684 -47.20 29.64 2.72
N ASP A 685 -47.07 30.60 3.64
CA ASP A 685 -46.81 30.42 5.07
C ASP A 685 -48.12 30.26 5.86
N GLY A 686 -48.28 29.16 6.60
CA GLY A 686 -49.37 29.01 7.55
C GLY A 686 -49.27 27.77 8.45
N ALA A 687 -48.83 27.95 9.69
CA ALA A 687 -48.82 26.90 10.72
C ALA A 687 -50.23 26.65 11.30
N PRO A 688 -50.71 25.40 11.43
CA PRO A 688 -51.89 25.07 12.21
C PRO A 688 -51.56 24.40 13.55
N ALA A 689 -52.49 24.57 14.48
CA ALA A 689 -52.43 24.16 15.88
C ALA A 689 -52.56 22.64 16.12
N LEU A 690 -52.00 22.17 17.24
CA LEU A 690 -52.04 20.78 17.72
C LEU A 690 -53.46 20.31 18.09
N PRO A 691 -53.89 19.10 17.68
CA PRO A 691 -55.14 18.48 18.14
C PRO A 691 -54.96 17.57 19.36
N ASP A 692 -56.06 17.40 20.10
CA ASP A 692 -56.19 16.62 21.35
C ASP A 692 -56.00 15.10 21.17
N GLU A 693 -55.46 14.45 22.20
CA GLU A 693 -55.21 13.00 22.30
C GLU A 693 -56.50 12.14 22.19
N GLU A 694 -56.53 11.24 21.20
CA GLU A 694 -57.49 10.13 21.11
C GLU A 694 -56.90 8.81 21.66
N PRO A 695 -57.72 7.91 22.24
CA PRO A 695 -57.27 6.69 22.89
C PRO A 695 -56.77 5.61 21.90
N SER A 696 -55.68 4.92 22.26
CA SER A 696 -55.01 3.89 21.45
C SER A 696 -55.93 2.79 20.92
N PRO A 697 -55.75 2.35 19.66
CA PRO A 697 -56.51 1.26 19.06
C PRO A 697 -56.18 -0.10 19.71
N THR A 698 -57.20 -0.92 19.89
CA THR A 698 -57.08 -2.32 20.37
C THR A 698 -56.23 -3.16 19.42
N ALA A 699 -55.27 -3.91 19.96
CA ALA A 699 -54.18 -4.68 19.31
C ALA A 699 -54.58 -5.82 18.33
N GLY A 700 -55.74 -5.75 17.66
CA GLY A 700 -56.33 -6.87 16.92
C GLY A 700 -55.99 -6.99 15.44
N SER A 701 -55.58 -5.93 14.74
CA SER A 701 -55.28 -6.02 13.30
C SER A 701 -54.52 -4.79 12.81
N VAL A 702 -53.22 -4.75 13.06
CA VAL A 702 -52.35 -3.74 12.43
C VAL A 702 -52.05 -4.23 11.02
N ASP A 703 -52.56 -3.52 10.01
CA ASP A 703 -52.19 -3.74 8.62
C ASP A 703 -50.98 -2.87 8.30
N LEU A 704 -49.78 -3.47 8.26
CA LEU A 704 -48.50 -2.77 8.11
C LEU A 704 -48.46 -1.85 6.87
N PRO A 705 -48.84 -2.30 5.66
CA PRO A 705 -48.97 -1.41 4.50
C PRO A 705 -49.83 -0.16 4.74
N ALA A 706 -51.01 -0.31 5.35
CA ALA A 706 -51.89 0.81 5.63
C ALA A 706 -51.32 1.75 6.70
N ALA A 707 -50.67 1.20 7.73
CA ALA A 707 -50.02 1.97 8.78
C ALA A 707 -48.80 2.76 8.25
N ILE A 708 -48.07 2.20 7.29
CA ILE A 708 -46.94 2.86 6.63
C ILE A 708 -47.41 4.00 5.74
N GLU A 709 -48.51 3.82 5.02
CA GLU A 709 -49.09 4.93 4.25
C GLU A 709 -49.60 6.04 5.19
N ALA A 710 -50.17 5.69 6.35
CA ALA A 710 -50.51 6.68 7.38
C ALA A 710 -49.27 7.38 7.97
N LEU A 711 -48.16 6.67 8.14
CA LEU A 711 -46.86 7.24 8.55
C LEU A 711 -46.34 8.23 7.50
N ARG A 712 -46.51 7.90 6.22
CA ARG A 712 -46.14 8.77 5.10
C ARG A 712 -47.01 10.02 5.02
N GLU A 713 -48.33 9.88 5.17
CA GLU A 713 -49.29 10.97 5.16
C GLU A 713 -49.08 11.92 6.34
N SER A 714 -48.88 11.39 7.55
CA SER A 714 -48.62 12.18 8.77
C SER A 714 -47.27 12.91 8.75
N SER A 715 -46.36 12.52 7.87
CA SER A 715 -45.03 13.12 7.71
C SER A 715 -44.97 14.28 6.70
N THR A 716 -46.09 14.55 6.01
CA THR A 716 -46.15 15.58 4.96
C THR A 716 -45.79 16.97 5.49
N GLY A 717 -44.66 17.52 5.03
CA GLY A 717 -44.18 18.87 5.35
C GLY A 717 -42.87 18.96 6.12
N ALA A 718 -42.47 17.90 6.83
CA ALA A 718 -41.21 17.87 7.60
C ALA A 718 -40.18 16.87 7.05
N MET A 719 -40.62 15.74 6.50
CA MET A 719 -39.74 14.69 5.97
C MET A 719 -40.45 13.85 4.91
N GLU A 720 -39.82 13.66 3.75
CA GLU A 720 -40.34 12.80 2.68
C GLU A 720 -39.99 11.33 2.98
N ILE A 721 -41.01 10.47 3.11
CA ILE A 721 -40.82 9.04 3.35
C ILE A 721 -41.05 8.26 2.06
N SER A 722 -40.07 7.47 1.65
CA SER A 722 -40.17 6.45 0.60
C SER A 722 -40.15 5.09 1.29
N ALA A 723 -41.21 4.30 1.15
CA ALA A 723 -41.33 2.98 1.77
C ALA A 723 -41.38 1.87 0.72
N ASP A 724 -40.59 0.81 0.92
CA ASP A 724 -40.65 -0.44 0.15
C ASP A 724 -40.95 -1.61 1.09
N ILE A 725 -41.96 -2.42 0.78
CA ILE A 725 -42.42 -3.51 1.66
C ILE A 725 -42.59 -4.77 0.82
N ASP A 726 -41.78 -5.77 1.13
CA ASP A 726 -41.87 -7.10 0.52
C ASP A 726 -42.06 -8.17 1.61
N LEU A 727 -43.33 -8.52 1.83
CA LEU A 727 -43.74 -9.56 2.76
C LEU A 727 -44.43 -10.68 1.95
N PRO A 728 -43.77 -11.81 1.67
CA PRO A 728 -44.38 -12.92 0.97
C PRO A 728 -45.48 -13.51 1.87
N GLY A 729 -46.74 -13.33 1.45
CA GLY A 729 -47.93 -13.70 2.23
C GLY A 729 -48.65 -12.53 2.91
N GLY A 730 -48.16 -11.29 2.72
CA GLY A 730 -48.75 -10.09 3.29
C GLY A 730 -48.48 -9.94 4.80
N SER A 731 -48.91 -8.80 5.36
CA SER A 731 -48.71 -8.49 6.79
C SER A 731 -49.38 -9.52 7.72
N GLU A 732 -50.46 -10.17 7.27
CA GLU A 732 -51.19 -11.20 8.02
C GLU A 732 -50.37 -12.45 8.34
N SER A 733 -49.28 -12.70 7.60
CA SER A 733 -48.36 -13.81 7.85
C SER A 733 -47.53 -13.64 9.13
N LEU A 734 -47.45 -12.43 9.69
CA LEU A 734 -46.65 -12.12 10.87
C LEU A 734 -47.50 -12.21 12.16
N PRO A 735 -46.92 -12.72 13.26
CA PRO A 735 -47.57 -12.68 14.58
C PRO A 735 -48.07 -11.27 14.92
N PRO A 736 -49.29 -11.11 15.50
CA PRO A 736 -49.83 -9.79 15.83
C PRO A 736 -48.93 -8.94 16.74
N ALA A 737 -48.25 -9.58 17.69
CA ALA A 737 -47.28 -8.91 18.56
C ALA A 737 -46.11 -8.34 17.74
N LEU A 738 -45.47 -9.18 16.91
CA LEU A 738 -44.37 -8.75 16.04
C LEU A 738 -44.79 -7.61 15.10
N ARG A 739 -46.01 -7.64 14.52
CA ARG A 739 -46.51 -6.52 13.71
C ARG A 739 -46.58 -5.21 14.49
N SER A 740 -47.04 -5.27 15.73
CA SER A 740 -47.14 -4.09 16.59
C SER A 740 -45.75 -3.55 16.95
N SER A 741 -44.82 -4.43 17.32
CA SER A 741 -43.43 -4.06 17.64
C SER A 741 -42.74 -3.43 16.43
N MET A 742 -42.96 -3.99 15.23
CA MET A 742 -42.41 -3.46 13.99
C MET A 742 -42.96 -2.10 13.62
N LEU A 743 -44.27 -1.88 13.74
CA LEU A 743 -44.84 -0.57 13.50
C LEU A 743 -44.27 0.47 14.47
N GLY A 744 -44.19 0.12 15.76
CA GLY A 744 -43.61 1.00 16.78
C GLY A 744 -42.14 1.33 16.52
N LEU A 745 -41.33 0.34 16.13
CA LEU A 745 -39.93 0.55 15.77
C LEU A 745 -39.78 1.47 14.54
N MET A 746 -40.65 1.31 13.54
CA MET A 746 -40.67 2.17 12.36
C MET A 746 -41.06 3.60 12.69
N GLU A 747 -42.08 3.79 13.54
CA GLU A 747 -42.49 5.10 14.05
C GLU A 747 -41.37 5.79 14.84
N ALA A 748 -40.72 5.06 15.74
CA ALA A 748 -39.58 5.55 16.52
C ALA A 748 -38.40 5.94 15.62
N THR A 749 -38.08 5.11 14.62
CA THR A 749 -37.01 5.38 13.66
C THR A 749 -37.26 6.66 12.87
N VAL A 750 -38.47 6.81 12.33
CA VAL A 750 -38.89 8.00 11.58
C VAL A 750 -38.89 9.25 12.48
N ALA A 751 -39.33 9.12 13.73
CA ALA A 751 -39.31 10.22 14.70
C ALA A 751 -37.88 10.66 15.05
N SER A 752 -36.97 9.73 15.34
CA SER A 752 -35.58 10.02 15.66
C SER A 752 -34.82 10.62 14.47
N LEU A 753 -35.06 10.12 13.25
CA LEU A 753 -34.46 10.69 12.03
C LEU A 753 -34.95 12.13 11.80
N ARG A 754 -36.25 12.38 11.95
CA ARG A 754 -36.82 13.73 11.85
C ARG A 754 -36.24 14.67 12.89
N ALA A 755 -36.08 14.23 14.14
CA ALA A 755 -35.47 15.02 15.21
C ALA A 755 -34.00 15.36 14.92
N ALA A 756 -33.31 14.50 14.15
CA ALA A 756 -31.96 14.75 13.64
C ALA A 756 -31.93 15.63 12.37
N GLY A 757 -33.04 16.24 11.96
CA GLY A 757 -33.08 17.14 10.80
C GLY A 757 -33.07 16.42 9.45
N ALA A 758 -33.48 15.14 9.40
CA ALA A 758 -33.65 14.41 8.15
C ALA A 758 -34.74 15.01 7.26
N ALA A 759 -34.41 15.34 6.02
CA ALA A 759 -35.38 15.80 5.02
C ALA A 759 -36.05 14.64 4.25
N ARG A 760 -35.38 13.49 4.17
CA ARG A 760 -35.86 12.30 3.45
C ARG A 760 -35.49 11.02 4.20
N CYS A 761 -36.40 10.06 4.25
CA CYS A 761 -36.17 8.75 4.82
C CYS A 761 -36.55 7.67 3.81
N ALA A 762 -35.59 6.84 3.40
CA ALA A 762 -35.85 5.62 2.66
C ALA A 762 -35.99 4.48 3.66
N LEU A 763 -37.19 3.91 3.75
CA LEU A 763 -37.53 2.83 4.67
C LEU A 763 -37.87 1.58 3.87
N SER A 764 -37.30 0.44 4.23
CA SER A 764 -37.60 -0.85 3.61
C SER A 764 -37.85 -1.93 4.63
N LEU A 765 -38.82 -2.80 4.34
CA LEU A 765 -39.18 -3.94 5.16
C LEU A 765 -39.27 -5.19 4.29
N HIS A 766 -38.34 -6.12 4.45
CA HIS A 766 -38.26 -7.35 3.66
C HIS A 766 -38.34 -8.58 4.56
N HIS A 767 -39.01 -9.63 4.09
CA HIS A 767 -38.97 -10.94 4.72
C HIS A 767 -38.19 -11.91 3.81
N ALA A 768 -37.01 -12.33 4.25
CA ALA A 768 -36.13 -13.22 3.51
C ALA A 768 -35.53 -14.28 4.44
N SER A 769 -35.49 -15.53 3.97
CA SER A 769 -34.81 -16.65 4.67
C SER A 769 -35.26 -16.88 6.13
N GLY A 770 -36.52 -16.58 6.45
CA GLY A 770 -37.05 -16.71 7.82
C GLY A 770 -36.73 -15.53 8.74
N TYR A 771 -36.20 -14.44 8.20
CA TYR A 771 -35.92 -13.20 8.92
C TYR A 771 -36.69 -12.03 8.34
N LEU A 772 -37.17 -11.17 9.23
CA LEU A 772 -37.72 -9.87 8.90
C LEU A 772 -36.60 -8.83 9.03
N LEU A 773 -36.27 -8.17 7.94
CA LEU A 773 -35.25 -7.12 7.88
C LEU A 773 -35.93 -5.77 7.67
N LEU A 774 -35.79 -4.88 8.64
CA LEU A 774 -36.10 -3.46 8.53
C LEU A 774 -34.82 -2.68 8.28
N SER A 775 -34.84 -1.77 7.32
CA SER A 775 -33.76 -0.82 7.07
C SER A 775 -34.35 0.57 6.86
N ALA A 776 -33.76 1.58 7.48
CA ALA A 776 -34.11 2.98 7.28
C ALA A 776 -32.85 3.81 7.12
N VAL A 777 -32.72 4.51 5.99
CA VAL A 777 -31.54 5.32 5.66
C VAL A 777 -31.95 6.76 5.37
N SER A 778 -31.20 7.71 5.91
CA SER A 778 -31.47 9.13 5.76
C SER A 778 -30.22 10.00 5.87
N GLU A 779 -30.23 11.16 5.22
CA GLU A 779 -29.27 12.24 5.46
C GLU A 779 -29.86 13.28 6.42
N THR A 780 -29.13 13.55 7.51
CA THR A 780 -29.40 14.52 8.57
C THR A 780 -28.70 15.85 8.31
N ASP A 781 -29.08 16.91 9.02
CA ASP A 781 -28.45 18.24 8.87
C ASP A 781 -27.19 18.42 9.76
N GLY A 782 -26.72 17.33 10.38
CA GLY A 782 -25.64 17.31 11.37
C GLY A 782 -26.12 17.29 12.82
N THR A 783 -27.42 17.52 13.07
CA THR A 783 -28.02 17.39 14.41
C THR A 783 -27.77 15.99 14.97
N PRO A 784 -27.42 15.84 16.26
CA PRO A 784 -27.22 14.53 16.86
C PRO A 784 -28.47 13.65 16.77
N PHE A 785 -28.29 12.41 16.30
CA PHE A 785 -29.34 11.39 16.31
C PHE A 785 -29.55 10.87 17.73
N ASP A 786 -30.78 10.90 18.22
CA ASP A 786 -31.18 10.38 19.53
C ASP A 786 -31.81 8.99 19.39
N ALA A 787 -31.09 7.96 19.86
CA ALA A 787 -31.52 6.57 19.79
C ALA A 787 -32.45 6.15 20.94
N SER A 788 -32.76 7.03 21.90
CA SER A 788 -33.56 6.67 23.09
C SER A 788 -34.95 6.12 22.77
N LEU A 789 -35.57 6.56 21.66
CA LEU A 789 -36.85 5.99 21.21
C LEU A 789 -36.72 4.57 20.66
N LEU A 790 -35.53 4.18 20.17
CA LEU A 790 -35.27 2.84 19.65
C LEU A 790 -34.99 1.84 20.77
N GLU A 791 -34.34 2.27 21.86
CA GLU A 791 -34.06 1.43 23.04
C GLU A 791 -35.34 0.84 23.66
N LEU A 792 -36.48 1.54 23.54
CA LEU A 792 -37.79 1.06 23.99
C LEU A 792 -38.24 -0.21 23.25
N TYR A 793 -37.83 -0.35 21.99
CA TYR A 793 -38.19 -1.48 21.13
C TYR A 793 -37.09 -2.53 21.05
N GLU A 794 -35.83 -2.19 21.35
CA GLU A 794 -34.70 -3.14 21.33
C GLU A 794 -34.99 -4.36 22.21
N ALA A 795 -35.42 -4.15 23.46
CA ALA A 795 -35.78 -5.25 24.36
C ALA A 795 -36.94 -6.11 23.83
N GLU A 796 -37.91 -5.51 23.13
CA GLU A 796 -39.03 -6.23 22.54
C GLU A 796 -38.58 -7.04 21.32
N ILE A 797 -37.74 -6.47 20.46
CA ILE A 797 -37.13 -7.13 19.30
C ILE A 797 -36.23 -8.29 19.72
N GLU A 798 -35.46 -8.15 20.80
CA GLU A 798 -34.65 -9.24 21.38
C GLU A 798 -35.52 -10.42 21.82
N THR A 799 -36.76 -10.19 22.28
CA THR A 799 -37.66 -11.30 22.63
C THR A 799 -38.09 -12.15 21.43
N PHE A 800 -38.04 -11.58 20.23
CA PHE A 800 -38.25 -12.29 18.96
C PHE A 800 -36.93 -12.85 18.38
N GLY A 801 -35.83 -12.82 19.13
CA GLY A 801 -34.52 -13.26 18.67
C GLY A 801 -33.91 -12.33 17.62
N GLY A 802 -34.35 -11.07 17.59
CA GLY A 802 -33.81 -10.05 16.70
C GLY A 802 -32.83 -9.11 17.39
N HIS A 803 -32.28 -8.17 16.62
CA HIS A 803 -31.46 -7.08 17.13
C HIS A 803 -31.67 -5.80 16.30
N VAL A 804 -31.40 -4.64 16.90
CA VAL A 804 -31.46 -3.32 16.25
C VAL A 804 -30.05 -2.72 16.22
N ALA A 805 -29.65 -2.14 15.11
CA ALA A 805 -28.36 -1.46 14.96
C ALA A 805 -28.56 -0.06 14.37
N VAL A 806 -27.79 0.90 14.90
CA VAL A 806 -27.76 2.28 14.39
C VAL A 806 -26.34 2.59 13.95
N THR A 807 -26.18 2.99 12.70
CA THR A 807 -24.89 3.44 12.14
C THR A 807 -25.00 4.88 11.68
N ARG A 808 -23.97 5.68 11.97
CA ARG A 808 -23.89 7.09 11.56
C ARG A 808 -22.57 7.33 10.84
N ARG A 809 -22.64 7.92 9.65
CA ARG A 809 -21.50 8.32 8.84
C ARG A 809 -21.70 9.74 8.34
N ASP A 810 -20.91 10.67 8.87
CA ASP A 810 -21.09 12.10 8.65
C ASP A 810 -22.53 12.55 9.00
N ASN A 811 -23.27 12.92 7.96
CA ASN A 811 -24.67 13.31 8.04
C ASN A 811 -25.61 12.14 7.70
N ALA A 812 -25.14 11.01 7.17
CA ALA A 812 -25.98 9.84 6.93
C ALA A 812 -26.21 9.05 8.23
N VAL A 813 -27.46 8.70 8.51
CA VAL A 813 -27.86 7.78 9.58
C VAL A 813 -28.61 6.60 8.96
N SER A 814 -28.24 5.40 9.36
CA SER A 814 -28.89 4.16 8.99
C SER A 814 -29.33 3.40 10.24
N VAL A 815 -30.58 2.95 10.27
CA VAL A 815 -31.15 2.11 11.32
C VAL A 815 -31.55 0.78 10.69
N THR A 816 -30.99 -0.32 11.16
CA THR A 816 -31.34 -1.66 10.71
C THR A 816 -31.88 -2.49 11.86
N ALA A 817 -32.84 -3.37 11.58
CA ALA A 817 -33.28 -4.38 12.53
C ALA A 817 -33.50 -5.71 11.81
N GLU A 818 -32.99 -6.78 12.39
CA GLU A 818 -33.13 -8.15 11.87
C GLU A 818 -33.83 -8.99 12.92
N ILE A 819 -34.92 -9.66 12.57
CA ILE A 819 -35.78 -10.40 13.51
C ILE A 819 -36.11 -11.78 12.97
N ALA A 820 -35.90 -12.83 13.75
CA ALA A 820 -36.30 -14.18 13.37
C ALA A 820 -37.84 -14.29 13.34
N VAL A 821 -38.39 -14.70 12.20
CA VAL A 821 -39.83 -14.97 12.05
C VAL A 821 -40.08 -16.43 12.46
N PRO A 822 -40.80 -16.68 13.56
CA PRO A 822 -41.12 -18.04 13.95
C PRO A 822 -41.98 -18.70 12.87
N ALA A 823 -41.63 -19.92 12.46
CA ALA A 823 -42.40 -20.68 11.49
C ALA A 823 -43.87 -20.80 11.95
N ALA A 824 -44.81 -20.52 11.04
CA ALA A 824 -46.24 -20.44 11.33
C ALA A 824 -46.84 -21.72 11.97
N ASP A 825 -46.14 -22.85 11.88
CA ASP A 825 -46.55 -24.15 12.43
C ASP A 825 -45.98 -24.44 13.84
N SER A 826 -45.21 -23.53 14.45
CA SER A 826 -44.71 -23.69 15.82
C SER A 826 -45.76 -23.17 16.82
N PRO A 827 -46.41 -24.02 17.63
CA PRO A 827 -47.41 -23.60 18.60
C PRO A 827 -46.73 -22.97 19.82
N ALA A 828 -46.26 -21.72 19.68
CA ALA A 828 -45.98 -20.89 20.83
C ALA A 828 -47.33 -20.49 21.44
N ASP A 829 -47.64 -21.02 22.63
CA ASP A 829 -48.85 -20.70 23.37
C ASP A 829 -48.87 -19.18 23.68
N PRO A 830 -49.85 -18.41 23.16
CA PRO A 830 -49.96 -16.97 23.46
C PRO A 830 -50.02 -16.67 24.95
N ALA A 831 -50.43 -17.64 25.78
CA ALA A 831 -50.44 -17.51 27.24
C ALA A 831 -49.02 -17.51 27.84
N ASP A 832 -48.10 -18.35 27.34
CA ASP A 832 -46.70 -18.42 27.81
C ASP A 832 -45.94 -17.12 27.46
N PHE A 833 -46.32 -16.49 26.34
CA PHE A 833 -45.78 -15.20 25.92
C PHE A 833 -46.28 -14.03 26.80
N ALA A 834 -47.58 -13.97 27.09
CA ALA A 834 -48.15 -12.95 27.98
C ALA A 834 -47.71 -13.09 29.45
N GLU A 835 -47.26 -14.27 29.87
CA GLU A 835 -46.68 -14.53 31.19
C GLU A 835 -45.23 -14.04 31.27
N ARG A 836 -44.40 -14.28 30.24
CA ARG A 836 -43.04 -13.75 30.15
C ARG A 836 -42.97 -12.22 30.11
N LEU A 837 -43.95 -11.57 29.48
CA LEU A 837 -44.05 -10.10 29.42
C LEU A 837 -44.41 -9.46 30.78
N LYS A 838 -45.01 -10.22 31.71
CA LYS A 838 -45.30 -9.75 33.08
C LYS A 838 -44.09 -9.82 34.01
N ASP A 839 -43.11 -10.65 33.67
CA ASP A 839 -41.88 -10.82 34.46
C ASP A 839 -40.76 -9.86 34.04
N ALA A 840 -40.96 -9.06 32.99
CA ALA A 840 -40.03 -8.00 32.59
C ALA A 840 -40.06 -6.82 33.60
N PRO A 841 -38.90 -6.32 34.07
CA PRO A 841 -38.85 -5.28 35.09
C PRO A 841 -39.39 -3.94 34.57
N THR A 842 -40.56 -3.52 35.08
CA THR A 842 -41.13 -2.19 34.84
C THR A 842 -40.34 -1.12 35.61
N SER A 843 -39.24 -0.64 35.05
CA SER A 843 -38.54 0.54 35.58
C SER A 843 -39.16 1.82 35.01
N GLY A 844 -40.07 2.43 35.77
CA GLY A 844 -40.55 3.78 35.48
C GLY A 844 -39.49 4.83 35.82
N PRO A 845 -39.43 5.98 35.11
CA PRO A 845 -38.41 6.99 35.34
C PRO A 845 -38.61 7.65 36.72
N ALA A 846 -37.58 7.57 37.55
CA ALA A 846 -37.52 8.24 38.83
C ALA A 846 -37.55 9.76 38.64
N GLY A 847 -38.54 10.42 39.24
CA GLY A 847 -38.69 11.87 39.22
C GLY A 847 -37.45 12.59 39.75
N THR A 848 -36.97 13.55 38.98
CA THR A 848 -35.92 14.49 39.38
C THR A 848 -36.48 15.50 40.37
N SER A 849 -36.18 15.28 41.65
CA SER A 849 -36.28 16.26 42.72
C SER A 849 -35.20 17.33 42.53
N THR A 850 -35.60 18.52 42.10
CA THR A 850 -34.84 19.76 42.31
C THR A 850 -34.87 20.13 43.80
N ASP A 851 -33.71 20.11 44.45
CA ASP A 851 -33.46 21.03 45.57
C ASP A 851 -31.97 21.38 45.65
N ALA A 852 -31.73 22.67 45.86
CA ALA A 852 -30.48 23.39 45.72
C ALA A 852 -29.57 23.33 46.96
N ALA A 853 -28.26 23.37 46.74
CA ALA A 853 -27.25 24.13 47.51
C ALA A 853 -25.93 24.18 46.74
#